data_AF-A0A9X2Z3J7-F1
#
_entry.id   AF-A0A9X2Z3J7-F1
#
_cell.length_a   1.000
_cell.length_b   1.000
_cell.length_c   1.000
_cell.angle_alpha   90.00
_cell.angle_beta   90.00
_cell.angle_gamma   90.00
#
_symmetry.space_group_name_H-M   'P 1'
#
loop_
_entity.id
_entity.type
_entity.pdbx_description
1 polymer ?
#
loop_
_entity_poly.entity_id
_entity_poly.type
_entity_poly.pdbx_seq_one_letter_code
_entity_poly.pdbx_strand_id
1 'polypeptide(L)'
;MIMIGEAPRGGELSSSPVTGAGANHATARLVAIVAGLLGSILAIATPFLPVTQTTAALNWPQNGVLQSVDAPLIGYVPTDLTVTIPCRAAAGLVGAENASRTVLLSTVPKQAPKAVDRGLLVERVGGDLLVIVRNTPVVSAPLSQVLSPACQRLTFTAHADKVTAEFVGLVEGPDADGQATPGDPLRGERSGYDFRPQIVGVFTDLSGPAPPGLQFSATVDSRYSTSPTLLKLLAMVVGIAMTVVSLGALHVLDTADGMKHRRFLPPRWWSLKPLDGIVAAVLVWWHFVGANTSDDGYILTMARVSEHAGYMANYYRWFGTPEAPFGWYYDLLALWAHVSTASIWVRLPTLLMALACWWVISREVIPRLGRAVKTSRAAAWTAAGMFLAFWLPLNNGLRPEPIIALGILLTWCSVERGVATSRLLPVAIAIIIGALTLFSGPTGIAAVGALLVAIGPLKTIVAAHTSRFGYLALLAPILAAGTVTIFLIFRDQTLTSELQASAFKSAVGPSLAWFDEHIRYERLFMASPDGSVARRFAVLALLLALAVSVAMSLRKGRIPGTAAGPARRIIGITIISFLMMMFTPTKWTHHFGVFAGLAGSLGALAAVAVASAAMTSRRNRTIFAAIVLFMTAFSFASVNGWWYVSNFGVPWSNQFPQYKFGFTTFLLGLSVAALLLAAWLHFTGRDGSPPSKPRRWSWIGRAPLTIVVWALVVFEVMSLTVAMVEQYPAWSVGRSNLESLTGKTCGLATDVLVEEDPNAGMLAPVSAPLNASLGSSSQGFGPNGIPADLSADPVAEPQGSNNFADTDGSVVSGSEPGTEGGTTAAAGVNGSRARLPYNLNPATTPVMGSWRAGTQQPALLRSAWYRLPPRDQAGPLLVVAAAGRFDSGEVTVQWATDAQAASGQPGGSVGFGDVGAVPAWRNLRVPLSAIPTEATQVRLVASDQDLAPQHWIAVTPPRIPLLKTLQDVVGSTDPVLLDWLVGLAFPCQRPFGHQNGVTEVPKWRILPDRFGAEANSPVMDYLGGGPLGITELLVRAVPVPTYLKDDWFRDWGALQKLTPWYPNAQPARLDLGTATRSGLWSPGPLRLS
;
A
#
# COMPACT_ATOMS: atom_id res chain seq x y z
N MET A 1 31.52 96.96 33.70
CA MET A 1 30.23 96.78 34.40
C MET A 1 30.24 95.37 34.98
N ILE A 2 30.70 95.17 36.23
CA ILE A 2 29.94 95.21 37.51
C ILE A 2 28.84 94.13 37.51
N MET A 3 28.66 93.16 38.43
CA MET A 3 29.25 92.67 39.69
C MET A 3 28.57 91.29 39.95
N ILE A 4 29.28 90.24 40.38
CA ILE A 4 29.25 89.54 41.71
C ILE A 4 27.87 89.07 42.24
N GLY A 5 27.77 87.79 42.67
CA GLY A 5 27.00 87.44 43.89
C GLY A 5 26.34 86.06 43.98
N GLU A 6 26.83 85.26 44.95
CA GLU A 6 26.52 83.90 45.46
C GLU A 6 25.07 83.44 45.78
N ALA A 7 24.98 82.11 46.04
CA ALA A 7 23.84 81.20 46.28
C ALA A 7 23.06 81.37 47.62
N PRO A 8 22.00 80.57 47.88
CA PRO A 8 22.21 79.34 48.69
C PRO A 8 21.31 78.12 48.39
N ARG A 9 21.68 77.01 49.06
CA ARG A 9 21.14 75.64 49.09
C ARG A 9 19.85 75.50 49.91
N GLY A 10 19.07 74.47 49.58
CA GLY A 10 18.54 73.50 50.57
C GLY A 10 17.08 73.65 50.99
N GLY A 11 16.21 72.79 50.45
CA GLY A 11 14.87 72.49 50.98
C GLY A 11 14.46 71.07 50.57
N GLU A 12 14.22 70.22 51.56
CA GLU A 12 13.89 68.80 51.46
C GLU A 12 12.66 68.53 50.58
N LEU A 13 12.77 67.56 49.68
CA LEU A 13 11.61 66.89 49.08
C LEU A 13 11.54 65.48 49.62
N SER A 14 10.45 65.21 50.33
CA SER A 14 10.01 63.93 50.86
C SER A 14 10.23 62.78 49.87
N SER A 15 10.97 61.76 50.31
CA SER A 15 11.04 60.47 49.65
C SER A 15 9.66 59.81 49.66
N SER A 16 8.91 59.99 48.58
CA SER A 16 7.81 59.09 48.26
C SER A 16 8.42 57.72 47.96
N PRO A 17 8.06 56.65 48.68
CA PRO A 17 8.55 55.33 48.33
C PRO A 17 7.98 54.98 46.96
N VAL A 18 8.86 54.74 45.99
CA VAL A 18 8.51 54.17 44.70
C VAL A 18 8.02 52.74 44.92
N THR A 19 6.76 52.57 45.31
CA THR A 19 6.03 51.31 45.19
C THR A 19 5.63 51.14 43.72
N GLY A 20 6.62 50.85 42.89
CA GLY A 20 6.47 50.67 41.45
C GLY A 20 7.48 49.70 40.87
N ALA A 21 8.04 48.80 41.68
CA ALA A 21 8.69 47.60 41.17
C ALA A 21 7.58 46.67 40.64
N GLY A 22 7.52 46.53 39.32
CA GLY A 22 6.42 45.86 38.61
C GLY A 22 6.08 44.48 39.17
N ALA A 23 4.78 44.20 39.30
CA ALA A 23 4.30 42.86 39.60
C ALA A 23 4.94 41.85 38.63
N ASN A 24 5.67 40.86 39.16
CA ASN A 24 6.43 39.80 38.48
C ASN A 24 5.57 38.95 37.50
N HIS A 25 5.00 39.54 36.45
CA HIS A 25 4.10 38.91 35.47
C HIS A 25 3.14 37.87 36.10
N ALA A 26 2.63 38.16 37.31
CA ALA A 26 2.02 37.16 38.17
C ALA A 26 0.77 36.51 37.55
N THR A 27 -0.01 37.31 36.81
CA THR A 27 -1.19 36.86 36.06
C THR A 27 -0.83 35.88 34.95
N ALA A 28 0.16 36.21 34.11
CA ALA A 28 0.62 35.32 33.03
C ALA A 28 1.19 34.02 33.59
N ARG A 29 1.91 34.10 34.72
CA ARG A 29 2.44 32.95 35.43
C ARG A 29 1.32 32.01 35.92
N LEU A 30 0.29 32.57 36.55
CA LEU A 30 -0.85 31.78 37.04
C LEU A 30 -1.62 31.13 35.89
N VAL A 31 -1.91 31.87 34.82
CA VAL A 31 -2.61 31.36 33.64
C VAL A 31 -1.82 30.23 32.97
N ALA A 32 -0.50 30.39 32.81
CA ALA A 32 0.36 29.35 32.24
C ALA A 32 0.30 28.03 33.03
N ILE A 33 0.25 28.12 34.37
CA ILE A 33 0.14 26.94 35.24
C ILE A 33 -1.25 26.31 35.13
N VAL A 34 -2.31 27.09 35.38
CA VAL A 34 -3.68 26.56 35.47
C VAL A 34 -4.13 26.02 34.12
N ALA A 35 -3.99 26.80 33.05
CA ALA A 35 -4.40 26.37 31.72
C ALA A 35 -3.52 25.21 31.20
N GLY A 36 -2.20 25.24 31.48
CA GLY A 36 -1.29 24.17 31.08
C GLY A 36 -1.60 22.83 31.76
N LEU A 37 -1.83 22.84 33.08
CA LEU A 37 -2.20 21.64 33.81
C LEU A 37 -3.59 21.13 33.42
N LEU A 38 -4.58 22.03 33.29
CA LEU A 38 -5.94 21.65 32.90
C LEU A 38 -5.98 21.07 31.49
N GLY A 39 -5.29 21.69 30.52
CA GLY A 39 -5.15 21.16 29.17
C GLY A 39 -4.52 19.77 29.15
N SER A 40 -3.48 19.55 29.95
CA SER A 40 -2.81 18.25 30.07
C SER A 40 -3.70 17.18 30.71
N ILE A 41 -4.42 17.52 31.78
CA ILE A 41 -5.34 16.59 32.46
C ILE A 41 -6.49 16.19 31.53
N LEU A 42 -7.08 17.15 30.82
CA LEU A 42 -8.16 16.88 29.85
C LEU A 42 -7.66 16.00 28.69
N ALA A 43 -6.42 16.23 28.22
CA ALA A 43 -5.80 15.39 27.20
C ALA A 43 -5.66 13.95 27.68
N ILE A 44 -5.10 13.74 28.87
CA ILE A 44 -4.89 12.41 29.46
C ILE A 44 -6.23 11.72 29.77
N ALA A 45 -7.28 12.47 30.13
CA ALA A 45 -8.59 11.91 30.41
C ALA A 45 -9.35 11.46 29.14
N THR A 46 -9.13 12.12 28.00
CA THR A 46 -9.89 11.92 26.74
C THR A 46 -10.03 10.46 26.29
N PRO A 47 -8.98 9.62 26.32
CA PRO A 47 -9.06 8.21 25.89
C PRO A 47 -10.00 7.34 26.73
N PHE A 48 -10.26 7.76 27.98
CA PHE A 48 -11.08 7.04 28.96
C PHE A 48 -12.55 7.50 28.95
N LEU A 49 -12.85 8.62 28.30
CA LEU A 49 -14.20 9.18 28.25
C LEU A 49 -15.14 8.32 27.40
N PRO A 50 -16.44 8.29 27.73
CA PRO A 50 -17.40 7.43 27.06
C PRO A 50 -17.62 7.83 25.59
N VAL A 51 -17.96 6.84 24.78
CA VAL A 51 -18.30 6.95 23.35
C VAL A 51 -19.68 6.35 23.09
N THR A 52 -20.36 6.83 22.05
CA THR A 52 -21.60 6.23 21.56
C THR A 52 -21.26 5.25 20.45
N GLN A 53 -21.51 3.96 20.69
CA GLN A 53 -21.34 2.89 19.71
C GLN A 53 -22.65 2.66 18.96
N THR A 54 -22.59 2.52 17.63
CA THR A 54 -23.71 2.01 16.83
C THR A 54 -23.64 0.48 16.82
N THR A 55 -24.58 -0.18 17.49
CA THR A 55 -24.65 -1.65 17.55
C THR A 55 -25.44 -2.19 16.36
N ALA A 56 -25.01 -3.32 15.80
CA ALA A 56 -25.70 -3.97 14.67
C ALA A 56 -25.97 -5.45 14.97
N ALA A 57 -27.18 -5.91 14.66
CA ALA A 57 -27.58 -7.31 14.74
C ALA A 57 -28.09 -7.81 13.38
N LEU A 58 -27.66 -9.00 13.00
CA LEU A 58 -28.14 -9.72 11.82
C LEU A 58 -29.18 -10.75 12.25
N ASN A 59 -30.44 -10.49 11.89
CA ASN A 59 -31.57 -11.37 12.18
C ASN A 59 -32.11 -12.01 10.89
N TRP A 60 -32.37 -13.32 10.95
CA TRP A 60 -32.99 -14.09 9.88
C TRP A 60 -33.95 -15.13 10.48
N PRO A 61 -35.14 -15.39 9.88
CA PRO A 61 -35.61 -15.03 8.54
C PRO A 61 -36.06 -13.58 8.42
N GLN A 62 -35.94 -12.99 7.23
CA GLN A 62 -36.42 -11.64 6.94
C GLN A 62 -37.73 -11.72 6.13
N ASN A 63 -38.69 -10.85 6.43
CA ASN A 63 -40.02 -10.81 5.78
C ASN A 63 -40.84 -12.12 5.87
N GLY A 64 -40.51 -13.02 6.81
CA GLY A 64 -41.24 -14.28 7.01
C GLY A 64 -41.05 -15.32 5.90
N VAL A 65 -40.02 -15.19 5.06
CA VAL A 65 -39.72 -16.10 3.94
C VAL A 65 -38.34 -16.72 4.14
N LEU A 66 -38.19 -17.99 3.75
CA LEU A 66 -36.89 -18.66 3.62
C LEU A 66 -36.21 -18.19 2.35
N GLN A 67 -35.47 -17.09 2.47
CA GLN A 67 -34.64 -16.53 1.40
C GLN A 67 -33.24 -16.24 1.94
N SER A 68 -32.22 -16.64 1.19
CA SER A 68 -30.83 -16.36 1.54
C SER A 68 -30.55 -14.85 1.56
N VAL A 69 -29.67 -14.41 2.46
CA VAL A 69 -29.23 -13.00 2.56
C VAL A 69 -27.72 -12.90 2.62
N ASP A 70 -27.17 -11.87 1.99
CA ASP A 70 -25.74 -11.56 2.00
C ASP A 70 -25.43 -10.56 3.12
N ALA A 71 -24.46 -10.90 3.97
CA ALA A 71 -23.99 -10.07 5.07
C ALA A 71 -22.49 -10.32 5.34
N PRO A 72 -21.59 -9.98 4.40
CA PRO A 72 -20.15 -10.17 4.56
C PRO A 72 -19.60 -9.34 5.72
N LEU A 73 -19.19 -10.01 6.81
CA LEU A 73 -18.61 -9.33 7.96
C LEU A 73 -17.14 -8.99 7.72
N ILE A 74 -16.77 -7.72 7.87
CA ILE A 74 -15.36 -7.28 7.74
C ILE A 74 -14.46 -7.89 8.83
N GLY A 75 -15.01 -8.07 10.03
CA GLY A 75 -14.34 -8.74 11.16
C GLY A 75 -14.37 -10.28 11.08
N TYR A 76 -14.90 -10.84 9.98
CA TYR A 76 -15.17 -12.26 9.71
C TYR A 76 -16.17 -12.95 10.64
N VAL A 77 -16.02 -12.78 11.95
CA VAL A 77 -16.84 -13.45 12.97
C VAL A 77 -17.71 -12.46 13.73
N PRO A 78 -18.89 -12.89 14.23
CA PRO A 78 -19.70 -12.06 15.11
C PRO A 78 -19.13 -12.02 16.53
N THR A 79 -19.64 -11.13 17.37
CA THR A 79 -19.36 -11.15 18.81
C THR A 79 -19.95 -12.42 19.44
N ASP A 80 -21.20 -12.70 19.11
CA ASP A 80 -21.95 -13.91 19.48
C ASP A 80 -22.96 -14.26 18.39
N LEU A 81 -23.33 -15.54 18.34
CA LEU A 81 -24.32 -16.08 17.41
C LEU A 81 -25.23 -17.07 18.13
N THR A 82 -26.54 -16.92 17.94
CA THR A 82 -27.55 -17.87 18.37
C THR A 82 -28.42 -18.29 17.19
N VAL A 83 -28.62 -19.60 17.04
CA VAL A 83 -29.46 -20.21 16.00
C VAL A 83 -30.44 -21.17 16.66
N THR A 84 -31.71 -21.06 16.30
CA THR A 84 -32.79 -21.97 16.68
C THR A 84 -33.52 -22.40 15.42
N ILE A 85 -33.58 -23.71 15.19
CA ILE A 85 -34.21 -24.31 14.01
C ILE A 85 -35.22 -25.37 14.50
N PRO A 86 -36.53 -25.23 14.20
CA PRO A 86 -37.51 -26.29 14.48
C PRO A 86 -37.14 -27.57 13.72
N CYS A 87 -37.13 -28.74 14.38
CA CYS A 87 -36.66 -29.97 13.70
C CYS A 87 -37.51 -30.33 12.48
N ARG A 88 -38.81 -29.97 12.48
CA ARG A 88 -39.71 -30.13 11.33
C ARG A 88 -39.24 -29.39 10.07
N ALA A 89 -38.43 -28.34 10.19
CA ALA A 89 -37.87 -27.64 9.04
C ALA A 89 -36.95 -28.54 8.19
N ALA A 90 -36.34 -29.56 8.80
CA ALA A 90 -35.51 -30.54 8.09
C ALA A 90 -36.31 -31.39 7.09
N ALA A 91 -37.65 -31.41 7.17
CA ALA A 91 -38.50 -32.14 6.22
C ALA A 91 -38.31 -31.63 4.78
N GLY A 92 -37.96 -30.36 4.60
CA GLY A 92 -37.69 -29.78 3.29
C GLY A 92 -36.39 -30.27 2.62
N LEU A 93 -35.56 -31.03 3.34
CA LEU A 93 -34.38 -31.72 2.82
C LEU A 93 -34.64 -33.20 2.50
N VAL A 94 -35.86 -33.69 2.72
CA VAL A 94 -36.23 -35.11 2.53
C VAL A 94 -37.18 -35.26 1.34
N GLY A 95 -37.07 -36.40 0.64
CA GLY A 95 -37.86 -36.74 -0.54
C GLY A 95 -37.07 -36.67 -1.86
N ALA A 96 -37.51 -37.44 -2.87
CA ALA A 96 -36.83 -37.56 -4.16
C ALA A 96 -36.73 -36.21 -4.91
N GLU A 97 -37.75 -35.36 -4.79
CA GLU A 97 -37.79 -34.02 -5.40
C GLU A 97 -36.82 -33.02 -4.73
N ASN A 98 -36.46 -33.26 -3.47
CA ASN A 98 -35.55 -32.42 -2.68
C ASN A 98 -34.14 -33.00 -2.58
N ALA A 99 -33.82 -34.04 -3.37
CA ALA A 99 -32.53 -34.73 -3.29
C ALA A 99 -31.32 -33.82 -3.53
N SER A 100 -31.50 -32.74 -4.32
CA SER A 100 -30.46 -31.73 -4.60
C SER A 100 -30.27 -30.68 -3.50
N ARG A 101 -31.21 -30.58 -2.55
CA ARG A 101 -31.12 -29.68 -1.39
C ARG A 101 -30.37 -30.38 -0.28
N THR A 102 -29.31 -29.74 0.22
CA THR A 102 -28.42 -30.34 1.22
C THR A 102 -28.32 -29.49 2.46
N VAL A 103 -28.41 -28.16 2.34
CA VAL A 103 -28.19 -27.22 3.45
C VAL A 103 -29.52 -26.69 3.98
N LEU A 104 -29.73 -26.87 5.28
CA LEU A 104 -30.83 -26.24 6.01
C LEU A 104 -30.50 -24.76 6.26
N LEU A 105 -29.33 -24.51 6.83
CA LEU A 105 -28.79 -23.18 7.11
C LEU A 105 -27.26 -23.24 7.07
N SER A 106 -26.63 -22.28 6.42
CA SER A 106 -25.19 -22.06 6.54
C SER A 106 -24.84 -20.57 6.61
N THR A 107 -23.70 -20.25 7.21
CA THR A 107 -23.17 -18.87 7.24
C THR A 107 -22.28 -18.54 6.03
N VAL A 108 -22.04 -19.54 5.18
CA VAL A 108 -21.19 -19.48 3.98
C VAL A 108 -21.82 -20.30 2.85
N PRO A 109 -21.67 -19.91 1.57
CA PRO A 109 -22.16 -20.71 0.45
C PRO A 109 -21.51 -22.10 0.40
N LYS A 110 -22.32 -23.16 0.36
CA LYS A 110 -21.85 -24.56 0.39
C LYS A 110 -20.91 -24.96 -0.76
N GLN A 111 -20.99 -24.26 -1.90
CA GLN A 111 -20.18 -24.53 -3.09
C GLN A 111 -18.78 -23.91 -2.99
N ALA A 112 -18.54 -23.02 -2.02
CA ALA A 112 -17.23 -22.39 -1.87
C ALA A 112 -16.19 -23.43 -1.37
N PRO A 113 -14.99 -23.49 -1.95
CA PRO A 113 -14.00 -24.53 -1.62
C PRO A 113 -13.62 -24.60 -0.13
N LYS A 114 -13.65 -23.46 0.57
CA LYS A 114 -13.30 -23.32 2.00
C LYS A 114 -14.50 -23.12 2.92
N ALA A 115 -15.70 -23.49 2.46
CA ALA A 115 -16.95 -23.33 3.23
C ALA A 115 -16.90 -24.10 4.55
N VAL A 116 -16.65 -25.41 4.49
CA VAL A 116 -16.60 -26.30 5.65
C VAL A 116 -15.50 -25.89 6.63
N ASP A 117 -14.38 -25.39 6.12
CA ASP A 117 -13.21 -24.98 6.91
C ASP A 117 -13.43 -23.71 7.76
N ARG A 118 -14.35 -22.82 7.36
CA ARG A 118 -14.46 -21.46 7.94
C ARG A 118 -15.83 -21.13 8.53
N GLY A 119 -16.91 -21.65 7.95
CA GLY A 119 -18.28 -21.28 8.33
C GLY A 119 -18.95 -22.26 9.31
N LEU A 120 -20.24 -22.01 9.54
CA LEU A 120 -21.20 -22.94 10.13
C LEU A 120 -22.06 -23.53 9.00
N LEU A 121 -22.20 -24.85 8.97
CA LEU A 121 -23.08 -25.57 8.06
C LEU A 121 -23.98 -26.51 8.87
N VAL A 122 -25.30 -26.34 8.73
CA VAL A 122 -26.31 -27.29 9.18
C VAL A 122 -26.85 -27.99 7.93
N GLU A 123 -26.36 -29.19 7.66
CA GLU A 123 -26.58 -29.86 6.38
C GLU A 123 -26.82 -31.37 6.51
N ARG A 124 -27.52 -31.90 5.52
CA ARG A 124 -27.74 -33.34 5.35
C ARG A 124 -26.53 -33.97 4.68
N VAL A 125 -25.86 -34.87 5.40
CA VAL A 125 -24.77 -35.70 4.88
C VAL A 125 -25.20 -37.15 4.98
N GLY A 126 -25.44 -37.81 3.83
CA GLY A 126 -26.02 -39.16 3.81
C GLY A 126 -27.41 -39.18 4.45
N GLY A 127 -27.59 -40.00 5.49
CA GLY A 127 -28.84 -40.15 6.24
C GLY A 127 -28.95 -39.25 7.48
N ASP A 128 -27.91 -38.47 7.80
CA ASP A 128 -27.80 -37.71 9.03
C ASP A 128 -27.87 -36.20 8.79
N LEU A 129 -28.32 -35.47 9.80
CA LEU A 129 -28.26 -34.00 9.85
C LEU A 129 -27.10 -33.62 10.78
N LEU A 130 -26.08 -32.98 10.20
CA LEU A 130 -24.86 -32.59 10.90
C LEU A 130 -24.82 -31.08 11.13
N VAL A 131 -24.26 -30.69 12.27
CA VAL A 131 -23.87 -29.30 12.56
C VAL A 131 -22.36 -29.22 12.59
N ILE A 132 -21.79 -28.59 11.57
CA ILE A 132 -20.34 -28.48 11.37
C ILE A 132 -19.93 -27.02 11.51
N VAL A 133 -18.87 -26.78 12.29
CA VAL A 133 -18.24 -25.46 12.40
C VAL A 133 -16.75 -25.63 12.27
N ARG A 134 -16.14 -24.88 11.33
CA ARG A 134 -14.68 -24.89 11.10
C ARG A 134 -14.08 -26.30 11.00
N ASN A 135 -14.65 -27.12 10.12
CA ASN A 135 -14.27 -28.51 9.87
C ASN A 135 -14.40 -29.45 11.08
N THR A 136 -15.09 -29.03 12.15
CA THR A 136 -15.38 -29.87 13.32
C THR A 136 -16.88 -30.14 13.43
N PRO A 137 -17.32 -31.40 13.42
CA PRO A 137 -18.71 -31.73 13.72
C PRO A 137 -18.97 -31.52 15.21
N VAL A 138 -19.95 -30.67 15.52
CA VAL A 138 -20.36 -30.38 16.91
C VAL A 138 -21.36 -31.42 17.37
N VAL A 139 -22.45 -31.63 16.60
CA VAL A 139 -23.49 -32.62 16.89
C VAL A 139 -23.99 -33.24 15.57
N SER A 140 -24.42 -34.51 15.63
CA SER A 140 -24.99 -35.25 14.51
C SER A 140 -26.20 -36.07 14.98
N ALA A 141 -27.23 -36.17 14.15
CA ALA A 141 -28.41 -37.00 14.42
C ALA A 141 -29.00 -37.60 13.13
N PRO A 142 -29.48 -38.86 13.14
CA PRO A 142 -30.19 -39.43 12.01
C PRO A 142 -31.44 -38.63 11.64
N LEU A 143 -31.66 -38.36 10.36
CA LEU A 143 -32.82 -37.58 9.90
C LEU A 143 -34.16 -38.22 10.33
N SER A 144 -34.22 -39.55 10.44
CA SER A 144 -35.40 -40.26 10.92
C SER A 144 -35.74 -39.91 12.38
N GLN A 145 -34.73 -39.68 13.23
CA GLN A 145 -34.91 -39.24 14.61
C GLN A 145 -35.20 -37.73 14.68
N VAL A 146 -34.53 -36.92 13.86
CA VAL A 146 -34.77 -35.47 13.77
C VAL A 146 -36.21 -35.16 13.33
N LEU A 147 -36.77 -35.95 12.42
CA LEU A 147 -38.16 -35.77 11.96
C LEU A 147 -39.19 -36.44 12.86
N SER A 148 -38.76 -37.19 13.88
CA SER A 148 -39.66 -37.81 14.84
C SER A 148 -40.31 -36.75 15.75
N PRO A 149 -41.46 -37.07 16.38
CA PRO A 149 -42.10 -36.18 17.35
C PRO A 149 -41.24 -35.86 18.58
N ALA A 150 -40.15 -36.61 18.83
CA ALA A 150 -39.26 -36.40 19.96
C ALA A 150 -38.36 -35.16 19.78
N CYS A 151 -37.95 -34.83 18.54
CA CYS A 151 -37.10 -33.68 18.26
C CYS A 151 -37.93 -32.39 18.20
N GLN A 152 -37.72 -31.49 19.16
CA GLN A 152 -38.45 -30.23 19.23
C GLN A 152 -37.78 -29.17 18.34
N ARG A 153 -36.49 -28.91 18.60
CA ARG A 153 -35.67 -27.91 17.91
C ARG A 153 -34.19 -28.22 18.02
N LEU A 154 -33.42 -27.77 17.04
CA LEU A 154 -31.97 -27.65 17.09
C LEU A 154 -31.61 -26.25 17.60
N THR A 155 -30.81 -26.17 18.65
CA THR A 155 -30.24 -24.92 19.15
C THR A 155 -28.72 -24.93 18.99
N PHE A 156 -28.17 -23.84 18.49
CA PHE A 156 -26.73 -23.65 18.33
C PHE A 156 -26.33 -22.28 18.86
N THR A 157 -25.27 -22.22 19.65
CA THR A 157 -24.70 -20.98 20.19
C THR A 157 -23.20 -20.95 19.96
N ALA A 158 -22.68 -19.82 19.50
CA ALA A 158 -21.25 -19.60 19.34
C ALA A 158 -20.78 -18.35 20.09
N HIS A 159 -19.87 -18.58 21.03
CA HIS A 159 -19.13 -17.57 21.77
C HIS A 159 -17.61 -17.81 21.57
N ALA A 160 -16.79 -16.85 21.97
CA ALA A 160 -15.34 -16.94 21.76
C ALA A 160 -14.66 -18.05 22.59
N ASP A 161 -15.24 -18.41 23.74
CA ASP A 161 -14.74 -19.43 24.66
C ASP A 161 -15.20 -20.85 24.27
N LYS A 162 -16.43 -20.97 23.76
CA LYS A 162 -17.02 -22.24 23.34
C LYS A 162 -18.14 -22.12 22.32
N VAL A 163 -18.34 -23.22 21.61
CA VAL A 163 -19.48 -23.44 20.70
C VAL A 163 -20.27 -24.66 21.19
N THR A 164 -21.59 -24.55 21.14
CA THR A 164 -22.52 -25.60 21.61
C THR A 164 -23.63 -25.82 20.59
N ALA A 165 -24.01 -27.08 20.37
CA ALA A 165 -25.16 -27.46 19.56
C ALA A 165 -25.95 -28.57 20.26
N GLU A 166 -27.28 -28.52 20.23
CA GLU A 166 -28.15 -29.50 20.90
C GLU A 166 -29.42 -29.77 20.09
N PHE A 167 -29.74 -31.04 19.89
CA PHE A 167 -31.05 -31.48 19.38
C PHE A 167 -32.00 -31.69 20.56
N VAL A 168 -32.72 -30.64 20.94
CA VAL A 168 -33.59 -30.64 22.12
C VAL A 168 -34.69 -31.68 21.98
N GLY A 169 -34.72 -32.64 22.92
CA GLY A 169 -35.68 -33.75 22.98
C GLY A 169 -35.14 -35.09 22.46
N LEU A 170 -33.97 -35.10 21.80
CA LEU A 170 -33.23 -36.32 21.49
C LEU A 170 -32.22 -36.62 22.59
N VAL A 171 -31.93 -37.90 22.78
CA VAL A 171 -30.96 -38.41 23.77
C VAL A 171 -29.88 -39.23 23.08
N GLU A 172 -28.69 -39.30 23.68
CA GLU A 172 -27.59 -40.11 23.18
C GLU A 172 -27.94 -41.61 23.22
N GLY A 173 -27.65 -42.28 22.10
CA GLY A 173 -27.74 -43.73 22.01
C GLY A 173 -26.52 -44.43 22.63
N PRO A 174 -26.50 -45.77 22.68
CA PRO A 174 -25.31 -46.52 23.05
C PRO A 174 -24.19 -46.30 22.02
N ASP A 175 -23.17 -45.54 22.42
CA ASP A 175 -21.99 -45.27 21.59
C ASP A 175 -20.96 -46.42 21.68
N ALA A 176 -20.22 -46.66 20.60
CA ALA A 176 -19.22 -47.72 20.49
C ALA A 176 -17.96 -47.45 21.34
N ASP A 177 -17.66 -46.18 21.62
CA ASP A 177 -16.46 -45.74 22.34
C ASP A 177 -16.71 -45.47 23.84
N GLY A 178 -17.95 -45.57 24.32
CA GLY A 178 -18.32 -45.44 25.73
C GLY A 178 -18.07 -44.05 26.36
N GLN A 179 -17.82 -43.02 25.56
CA GLN A 179 -17.59 -41.64 26.01
C GLN A 179 -18.90 -40.88 26.29
N ALA A 180 -19.97 -41.25 25.57
CA ALA A 180 -21.33 -40.75 25.72
C ALA A 180 -22.10 -41.59 26.75
N THR A 181 -22.82 -40.95 27.67
CA THR A 181 -23.67 -41.66 28.64
C THR A 181 -25.06 -41.86 28.03
N PRO A 182 -25.51 -43.10 27.77
CA PRO A 182 -26.81 -43.33 27.15
C PRO A 182 -27.93 -42.69 27.99
N GLY A 183 -28.78 -41.89 27.34
CA GLY A 183 -29.87 -41.16 27.99
C GLY A 183 -29.60 -39.69 28.33
N ASP A 184 -28.35 -39.22 28.20
CA ASP A 184 -28.06 -37.78 28.25
C ASP A 184 -28.63 -37.04 27.02
N PRO A 185 -28.93 -35.72 27.12
CA PRO A 185 -29.38 -34.95 25.97
C PRO A 185 -28.36 -34.99 24.83
N LEU A 186 -28.83 -35.16 23.58
CA LEU A 186 -27.96 -35.17 22.40
C LEU A 186 -27.37 -33.78 22.14
N ARG A 187 -26.22 -33.52 22.77
CA ARG A 187 -25.56 -32.22 22.82
C ARG A 187 -24.07 -32.35 22.54
N GLY A 188 -23.58 -31.50 21.64
CA GLY A 188 -22.17 -31.31 21.37
C GLY A 188 -21.64 -29.99 21.93
N GLU A 189 -20.46 -30.02 22.53
CA GLU A 189 -19.73 -28.82 22.93
C GLU A 189 -18.25 -28.91 22.50
N ARG A 190 -17.70 -27.77 22.07
CA ARG A 190 -16.28 -27.59 21.75
C ARG A 190 -15.77 -26.31 22.42
N SER A 191 -14.70 -26.42 23.19
CA SER A 191 -14.05 -25.33 23.93
C SER A 191 -12.53 -25.38 23.76
N GLY A 192 -11.80 -24.38 24.27
CA GLY A 192 -10.33 -24.33 24.20
C GLY A 192 -9.76 -23.79 22.90
N TYR A 193 -10.63 -23.37 21.98
CA TYR A 193 -10.32 -22.67 20.74
C TYR A 193 -11.49 -21.76 20.34
N ASP A 194 -11.22 -20.66 19.64
CA ASP A 194 -12.27 -19.75 19.15
C ASP A 194 -12.89 -20.31 17.85
N PHE A 195 -13.94 -21.11 18.04
CA PHE A 195 -14.68 -21.77 16.97
C PHE A 195 -15.71 -20.88 16.28
N ARG A 196 -15.82 -19.57 16.59
CA ARG A 196 -16.86 -18.72 15.98
C ARG A 196 -16.81 -18.80 14.44
N PRO A 197 -17.97 -19.07 13.78
CA PRO A 197 -17.99 -19.25 12.34
C PRO A 197 -17.77 -17.92 11.63
N GLN A 198 -17.07 -17.97 10.49
CA GLN A 198 -17.07 -16.84 9.57
C GLN A 198 -18.46 -16.68 8.96
N ILE A 199 -18.95 -15.44 8.89
CA ILE A 199 -20.25 -15.08 8.34
C ILE A 199 -20.06 -14.23 7.09
N VAL A 200 -20.53 -14.75 5.95
CA VAL A 200 -20.71 -13.96 4.72
C VAL A 200 -22.17 -13.75 4.34
N GLY A 201 -23.08 -14.32 5.11
CA GLY A 201 -24.52 -14.25 4.92
C GLY A 201 -25.22 -15.34 5.70
N VAL A 202 -26.50 -15.56 5.41
CA VAL A 202 -27.28 -16.71 5.86
C VAL A 202 -27.87 -17.36 4.62
N PHE A 203 -27.42 -18.57 4.31
CA PHE A 203 -27.77 -19.29 3.09
C PHE A 203 -28.58 -20.53 3.41
N THR A 204 -29.59 -20.80 2.59
CA THR A 204 -30.43 -22.00 2.68
C THR A 204 -30.79 -22.49 1.29
N ASP A 205 -30.90 -23.81 1.11
CA ASP A 205 -31.47 -24.40 -0.10
C ASP A 205 -33.00 -24.48 -0.06
N LEU A 206 -33.60 -24.17 1.09
CA LEU A 206 -35.03 -24.18 1.31
C LEU A 206 -35.66 -22.91 0.73
N SER A 207 -36.93 -23.00 0.38
CA SER A 207 -37.74 -21.88 -0.09
C SER A 207 -39.16 -21.97 0.45
N GLY A 208 -39.89 -20.86 0.42
CA GLY A 208 -41.27 -20.77 0.93
C GLY A 208 -41.37 -20.03 2.27
N PRO A 209 -42.52 -20.12 2.96
CA PRO A 209 -42.75 -19.39 4.21
C PRO A 209 -41.83 -19.92 5.33
N ALA A 210 -41.29 -19.02 6.13
CA ALA A 210 -40.45 -19.40 7.26
C ALA A 210 -41.29 -20.03 8.38
N PRO A 211 -40.92 -21.22 8.89
CA PRO A 211 -41.68 -21.87 9.96
C PRO A 211 -41.54 -21.10 11.28
N PRO A 212 -42.57 -21.11 12.14
CA PRO A 212 -42.50 -20.46 13.45
C PRO A 212 -41.43 -21.12 14.32
N GLY A 213 -40.66 -20.29 15.04
CA GLY A 213 -39.56 -20.73 15.91
C GLY A 213 -38.20 -20.87 15.22
N LEU A 214 -38.11 -20.64 13.90
CA LEU A 214 -36.84 -20.52 13.19
C LEU A 214 -36.27 -19.11 13.38
N GLN A 215 -35.10 -19.02 13.99
CA GLN A 215 -34.43 -17.78 14.32
C GLN A 215 -32.92 -17.92 14.23
N PHE A 216 -32.28 -16.96 13.57
CA PHE A 216 -30.85 -16.75 13.54
C PHE A 216 -30.62 -15.31 14.02
N SER A 217 -29.76 -15.12 15.00
CA SER A 217 -29.40 -13.81 15.55
C SER A 217 -27.89 -13.77 15.78
N ALA A 218 -27.20 -12.91 15.05
CA ALA A 218 -25.76 -12.67 15.21
C ALA A 218 -25.50 -11.20 15.56
N THR A 219 -24.76 -10.93 16.63
CA THR A 219 -24.32 -9.57 16.96
C THR A 219 -23.06 -9.25 16.17
N VAL A 220 -23.15 -8.31 15.24
CA VAL A 220 -22.01 -7.88 14.42
C VAL A 220 -21.03 -7.09 15.28
N ASP A 221 -19.75 -7.42 15.17
CA ASP A 221 -18.70 -6.68 15.86
C ASP A 221 -18.51 -5.29 15.21
N SER A 222 -19.17 -4.32 15.83
CA SER A 222 -19.21 -2.90 15.44
C SER A 222 -18.44 -2.04 16.44
N ARG A 223 -17.46 -2.61 17.16
CA ARG A 223 -16.76 -1.92 18.27
C ARG A 223 -16.06 -0.62 17.86
N TYR A 224 -15.64 -0.51 16.60
CA TYR A 224 -14.94 0.66 16.06
C TYR A 224 -15.87 1.70 15.44
N SER A 225 -17.14 1.36 15.20
CA SER A 225 -18.16 2.29 14.68
C SER A 225 -18.72 3.12 15.82
N THR A 226 -17.93 4.10 16.26
CA THR A 226 -18.24 4.97 17.40
C THR A 226 -18.40 6.42 16.99
N SER A 227 -18.91 7.23 17.92
CA SER A 227 -18.85 8.69 17.86
C SER A 227 -18.60 9.24 19.26
N PRO A 228 -17.86 10.36 19.39
CA PRO A 228 -17.58 10.94 20.70
C PRO A 228 -18.88 11.42 21.36
N THR A 229 -19.06 11.12 22.65
CA THR A 229 -20.14 11.71 23.45
C THR A 229 -19.93 13.22 23.61
N LEU A 230 -20.98 13.95 24.02
CA LEU A 230 -20.87 15.37 24.34
C LEU A 230 -19.78 15.65 25.38
N LEU A 231 -19.64 14.78 26.40
CA LEU A 231 -18.60 14.91 27.43
C LEU A 231 -17.19 14.79 26.83
N LYS A 232 -16.96 13.79 25.97
CA LYS A 232 -15.68 13.61 25.27
C LYS A 232 -15.39 14.81 24.37
N LEU A 233 -16.37 15.29 23.62
CA LEU A 233 -16.24 16.44 22.74
C LEU A 233 -15.92 17.74 23.51
N LEU A 234 -16.59 18.01 24.62
CA LEU A 234 -16.30 19.16 25.47
C LEU A 234 -14.89 19.09 26.07
N ALA A 235 -14.47 17.92 26.56
CA ALA A 235 -13.11 17.73 27.08
C ALA A 235 -12.04 18.01 26.01
N MET A 236 -12.26 17.57 24.77
CA MET A 236 -11.37 17.85 23.64
C MET A 236 -11.31 19.34 23.31
N VAL A 237 -12.46 19.99 23.10
CA VAL A 237 -12.53 21.41 22.71
C VAL A 237 -11.95 22.32 23.80
N VAL A 238 -12.36 22.12 25.06
CA VAL A 238 -11.85 22.89 26.19
C VAL A 238 -10.37 22.61 26.40
N GLY A 239 -9.94 21.35 26.31
CA GLY A 239 -8.54 20.98 26.46
C GLY A 239 -7.64 21.63 25.41
N ILE A 240 -8.03 21.63 24.14
CA ILE A 240 -7.31 22.34 23.06
C ILE A 240 -7.27 23.84 23.34
N ALA A 241 -8.40 24.45 23.71
CA ALA A 241 -8.44 25.87 24.05
C ALA A 241 -7.52 26.21 25.23
N MET A 242 -7.48 25.38 26.26
CA MET A 242 -6.58 25.55 27.42
C MET A 242 -5.10 25.42 27.02
N THR A 243 -4.76 24.49 26.12
CA THR A 243 -3.39 24.41 25.57
C THR A 243 -3.03 25.70 24.84
N VAL A 244 -3.89 26.22 23.96
CA VAL A 244 -3.66 27.48 23.24
C VAL A 244 -3.48 28.67 24.20
N VAL A 245 -4.34 28.78 25.21
CA VAL A 245 -4.25 29.81 26.25
C VAL A 245 -2.94 29.69 27.03
N SER A 246 -2.52 28.48 27.38
CA SER A 246 -1.25 28.23 28.10
C SER A 246 -0.02 28.65 27.28
N LEU A 247 -0.04 28.39 25.97
CA LEU A 247 1.03 28.80 25.05
C LEU A 247 1.03 30.31 24.83
N GLY A 248 -0.14 30.95 24.78
CA GLY A 248 -0.27 32.41 24.78
C GLY A 248 0.32 33.04 26.05
N ALA A 249 0.06 32.44 27.22
CA ALA A 249 0.67 32.89 28.48
C ALA A 249 2.19 32.67 28.48
N LEU A 250 2.68 31.53 27.98
CA LEU A 250 4.10 31.27 27.81
C LEU A 250 4.77 32.29 26.88
N HIS A 251 4.09 32.71 25.82
CA HIS A 251 4.58 33.77 24.92
C HIS A 251 4.78 35.10 25.66
N VAL A 252 3.83 35.49 26.52
CA VAL A 252 3.94 36.72 27.31
C VAL A 252 5.11 36.63 28.30
N LEU A 253 5.29 35.48 28.96
CA LEU A 253 6.44 35.23 29.85
C LEU A 253 7.77 35.32 29.07
N ASP A 254 7.81 34.76 27.87
CA ASP A 254 8.95 34.89 26.96
C ASP A 254 9.21 36.38 26.64
N THR A 255 8.22 37.25 26.47
CA THR A 255 8.48 38.68 26.16
C THR A 255 8.99 39.53 27.33
N ALA A 256 8.98 39.00 28.56
CA ALA A 256 9.29 39.75 29.78
C ALA A 256 10.73 40.33 29.83
N ASP A 257 11.69 39.75 29.09
CA ASP A 257 13.07 40.24 29.07
C ASP A 257 13.28 41.53 28.24
N GLY A 258 12.22 42.16 27.72
CA GLY A 258 12.28 43.42 26.96
C GLY A 258 12.88 43.31 25.55
N MET A 259 13.38 42.14 25.16
CA MET A 259 13.92 41.87 23.83
C MET A 259 12.77 41.78 22.80
N LYS A 260 12.67 42.79 21.92
CA LYS A 260 11.72 42.80 20.81
C LYS A 260 11.91 41.58 19.91
N HIS A 261 10.79 40.97 19.52
CA HIS A 261 10.79 39.84 18.59
C HIS A 261 11.50 40.24 17.29
N ARG A 262 12.56 39.51 16.91
CA ARG A 262 13.10 39.64 15.54
C ARG A 262 12.02 39.18 14.55
N ARG A 263 11.93 39.83 13.39
CA ARG A 263 10.94 39.53 12.33
C ARG A 263 10.77 38.02 12.14
N PHE A 264 9.53 37.53 12.18
CA PHE A 264 9.18 36.10 12.08
C PHE A 264 9.72 35.45 10.79
N LEU A 265 9.63 36.18 9.67
CA LEU A 265 10.26 35.86 8.40
C LEU A 265 11.32 36.94 8.07
N PRO A 266 12.62 36.60 8.05
CA PRO A 266 13.66 37.54 7.64
C PRO A 266 13.52 37.94 6.16
N PRO A 267 14.04 39.10 5.72
CA PRO A 267 13.93 39.58 4.33
C PRO A 267 14.39 38.55 3.27
N ARG A 268 15.33 37.66 3.63
CA ARG A 268 15.82 36.57 2.79
C ARG A 268 14.76 35.55 2.37
N TRP A 269 13.60 35.52 3.03
CA TRP A 269 12.48 34.67 2.62
C TRP A 269 12.00 35.03 1.23
N TRP A 270 12.05 36.30 0.86
CA TRP A 270 11.47 36.79 -0.39
C TRP A 270 12.46 36.78 -1.58
N SER A 271 13.71 36.34 -1.40
CA SER A 271 14.74 36.40 -2.45
C SER A 271 14.84 35.11 -3.24
N LEU A 272 14.49 35.10 -4.52
CA LEU A 272 14.64 33.94 -5.40
C LEU A 272 16.07 33.81 -5.94
N LYS A 273 16.58 32.58 -6.01
CA LYS A 273 17.84 32.23 -6.67
C LYS A 273 17.58 31.32 -7.88
N PRO A 274 18.48 31.29 -8.88
CA PRO A 274 18.34 30.37 -10.02
C PRO A 274 18.21 28.90 -9.60
N LEU A 275 18.94 28.50 -8.54
CA LEU A 275 18.84 27.14 -7.99
C LEU A 275 17.44 26.84 -7.44
N ASP A 276 16.75 27.83 -6.85
CA ASP A 276 15.37 27.65 -6.37
C ASP A 276 14.44 27.34 -7.55
N GLY A 277 14.62 28.03 -8.68
CA GLY A 277 13.89 27.78 -9.91
C GLY A 277 14.14 26.38 -10.48
N ILE A 278 15.40 25.90 -10.47
CA ILE A 278 15.75 24.56 -10.95
C ILE A 278 15.12 23.48 -10.05
N VAL A 279 15.25 23.61 -8.73
CA VAL A 279 14.67 22.63 -7.78
C VAL A 279 13.15 22.60 -7.93
N ALA A 280 12.49 23.76 -8.00
CA ALA A 280 11.05 23.83 -8.20
C ALA A 280 10.64 23.23 -9.56
N ALA A 281 11.36 23.51 -10.64
CA ALA A 281 11.07 22.95 -11.96
C ALA A 281 11.19 21.41 -11.97
N VAL A 282 12.24 20.85 -11.35
CA VAL A 282 12.41 19.40 -11.23
C VAL A 282 11.27 18.79 -10.41
N LEU A 283 10.92 19.37 -9.26
CA LEU A 283 9.82 18.88 -8.42
C LEU A 283 8.47 18.93 -9.13
N VAL A 284 8.17 20.03 -9.83
CA VAL A 284 6.91 20.19 -10.58
C VAL A 284 6.88 19.22 -11.76
N TRP A 285 7.97 19.07 -12.52
CA TRP A 285 8.01 18.12 -13.62
C TRP A 285 7.85 16.67 -13.12
N TRP A 286 8.51 16.32 -12.02
CA TRP A 286 8.40 15.01 -11.38
C TRP A 286 7.01 14.72 -10.81
N HIS A 287 6.25 15.76 -10.41
CA HIS A 287 4.85 15.59 -10.02
C HIS A 287 4.01 14.98 -11.15
N PHE A 288 4.31 15.31 -12.41
CA PHE A 288 3.63 14.76 -13.58
C PHE A 288 4.24 13.45 -14.07
N VAL A 289 5.55 13.43 -14.33
CA VAL A 289 6.20 12.28 -15.00
C VAL A 289 6.80 11.27 -14.03
N GLY A 290 7.04 11.68 -12.78
CA GLY A 290 7.75 10.91 -11.77
C GLY A 290 6.97 9.71 -11.27
N ALA A 291 7.70 8.69 -10.86
CA ALA A 291 7.13 7.47 -10.30
C ALA A 291 6.39 7.74 -8.98
N ASN A 292 5.33 6.98 -8.76
CA ASN A 292 4.54 6.96 -7.53
C ASN A 292 5.15 6.04 -6.47
N THR A 293 4.66 6.12 -5.23
CA THR A 293 5.06 5.16 -4.19
C THR A 293 4.15 3.92 -4.21
N SER A 294 4.62 2.81 -3.65
CA SER A 294 3.91 1.51 -3.69
C SER A 294 2.52 1.56 -3.04
N ASP A 295 2.37 2.31 -1.94
CA ASP A 295 1.19 2.26 -1.08
C ASP A 295 0.18 3.38 -1.42
N ASP A 296 0.37 4.10 -2.54
CA ASP A 296 -0.52 5.21 -2.92
C ASP A 296 -1.95 4.71 -3.15
N GLY A 297 -2.11 3.54 -3.78
CA GLY A 297 -3.41 2.89 -3.94
C GLY A 297 -4.03 2.47 -2.59
N TYR A 298 -3.21 1.97 -1.68
CA TYR A 298 -3.60 1.50 -0.34
C TYR A 298 -4.22 2.65 0.46
N ILE A 299 -3.51 3.78 0.54
CA ILE A 299 -3.91 4.96 1.32
C ILE A 299 -5.11 5.66 0.67
N LEU A 300 -5.13 5.77 -0.66
CA LEU A 300 -6.23 6.43 -1.36
C LEU A 300 -7.55 5.70 -1.16
N THR A 301 -7.58 4.37 -1.28
CA THR A 301 -8.84 3.63 -1.12
C THR A 301 -9.31 3.66 0.34
N MET A 302 -8.43 3.51 1.33
CA MET A 302 -8.77 3.71 2.74
C MET A 302 -9.37 5.09 3.02
N ALA A 303 -8.74 6.16 2.50
CA ALA A 303 -9.27 7.51 2.65
C ALA A 303 -10.68 7.64 2.03
N ARG A 304 -10.90 7.06 0.83
CA ARG A 304 -12.18 7.12 0.10
C ARG A 304 -13.31 6.34 0.78
N VAL A 305 -13.02 5.24 1.49
CA VAL A 305 -14.04 4.42 2.17
C VAL A 305 -14.31 4.85 3.61
N SER A 306 -13.39 5.60 4.23
CA SER A 306 -13.45 5.94 5.66
C SER A 306 -14.71 6.68 6.08
N GLU A 307 -15.23 7.57 5.24
CA GLU A 307 -16.46 8.34 5.52
C GLU A 307 -17.70 7.46 5.57
N HIS A 308 -17.79 6.47 4.68
CA HIS A 308 -18.89 5.52 4.67
C HIS A 308 -18.80 4.56 5.86
N ALA A 309 -17.58 4.16 6.23
CA ALA A 309 -17.29 3.32 7.39
C ALA A 309 -17.58 4.00 8.73
N GLY A 310 -17.43 5.32 8.79
CA GLY A 310 -17.54 6.12 10.02
C GLY A 310 -16.26 6.12 10.87
N TYR A 311 -15.18 5.47 10.42
CA TYR A 311 -13.87 5.47 11.07
C TYR A 311 -12.76 5.13 10.05
N MET A 312 -11.50 5.45 10.38
CA MET A 312 -10.34 5.17 9.52
C MET A 312 -9.88 3.71 9.66
N ALA A 313 -10.62 2.79 9.02
CA ALA A 313 -10.32 1.37 8.99
C ALA A 313 -9.08 1.06 8.15
N ASN A 314 -8.29 0.08 8.59
CA ASN A 314 -7.45 -0.64 7.66
C ASN A 314 -8.34 -1.51 6.77
N TYR A 315 -8.48 -1.11 5.51
CA TYR A 315 -9.43 -1.72 4.58
C TYR A 315 -8.94 -3.08 4.03
N TYR A 316 -7.63 -3.26 3.93
CA TYR A 316 -7.04 -4.40 3.23
C TYR A 316 -6.59 -5.53 4.14
N ARG A 317 -6.37 -5.25 5.43
CA ARG A 317 -5.80 -6.21 6.37
C ARG A 317 -6.34 -5.96 7.78
N TRP A 318 -6.09 -6.91 8.66
CA TRP A 318 -6.34 -6.84 10.09
C TRP A 318 -7.82 -6.68 10.42
N PHE A 319 -8.70 -7.36 9.69
CA PHE A 319 -10.11 -7.56 10.07
C PHE A 319 -10.89 -6.25 10.26
N GLY A 320 -10.52 -5.20 9.49
CA GLY A 320 -11.15 -3.88 9.58
C GLY A 320 -10.79 -3.09 10.84
N THR A 321 -9.71 -3.44 11.56
CA THR A 321 -9.24 -2.64 12.71
C THR A 321 -8.77 -1.24 12.28
N PRO A 322 -8.93 -0.20 13.12
CA PRO A 322 -8.56 1.17 12.78
C PRO A 322 -7.04 1.37 12.63
N GLU A 323 -6.62 2.37 11.85
CA GLU A 323 -5.21 2.80 11.74
C GLU A 323 -4.65 3.54 12.96
N ALA A 324 -5.54 3.98 13.86
CA ALA A 324 -5.15 4.59 15.12
C ALA A 324 -4.14 3.67 15.90
N PRO A 325 -3.10 4.24 16.52
CA PRO A 325 -2.90 5.67 16.82
C PRO A 325 -2.30 6.51 15.69
N PHE A 326 -2.07 5.94 14.51
CA PHE A 326 -1.45 6.62 13.38
C PHE A 326 -2.47 7.15 12.37
N GLY A 327 -2.01 7.91 11.37
CA GLY A 327 -2.79 8.17 10.17
C GLY A 327 -3.78 9.34 10.23
N TRP A 328 -3.62 10.28 11.17
CA TRP A 328 -4.50 11.47 11.26
C TRP A 328 -4.60 12.29 9.96
N TYR A 329 -3.59 12.20 9.09
CA TYR A 329 -3.58 12.90 7.80
C TYR A 329 -4.37 12.15 6.72
N TYR A 330 -4.69 10.86 6.91
CA TYR A 330 -5.59 10.12 6.02
C TYR A 330 -6.99 10.73 6.02
N ASP A 331 -7.42 11.24 7.17
CA ASP A 331 -8.70 11.97 7.29
C ASP A 331 -8.69 13.28 6.50
N LEU A 332 -7.52 13.94 6.39
CA LEU A 332 -7.37 15.11 5.52
C LEU A 332 -7.41 14.71 4.05
N LEU A 333 -6.84 13.54 3.69
CA LEU A 333 -6.91 13.00 2.34
C LEU A 333 -8.34 12.58 1.97
N ALA A 334 -9.14 12.07 2.91
CA ALA A 334 -10.55 11.76 2.69
C ALA A 334 -11.31 13.03 2.25
N LEU A 335 -11.15 14.12 3.03
CA LEU A 335 -11.71 15.43 2.67
C LEU A 335 -11.17 15.96 1.33
N TRP A 336 -9.89 15.73 1.05
CA TRP A 336 -9.26 16.17 -0.21
C TRP A 336 -9.78 15.41 -1.43
N ALA A 337 -10.16 14.14 -1.25
CA ALA A 337 -10.68 13.25 -2.30
C ALA A 337 -12.10 13.63 -2.76
N HIS A 338 -12.86 14.38 -1.97
CA HIS A 338 -14.15 14.94 -2.39
C HIS A 338 -14.05 15.86 -3.61
N VAL A 339 -12.92 16.56 -3.78
CA VAL A 339 -12.71 17.46 -4.91
C VAL A 339 -12.35 16.67 -6.16
N SER A 340 -11.38 15.77 -6.05
CA SER A 340 -10.97 14.86 -7.12
C SER A 340 -10.12 13.72 -6.54
N THR A 341 -10.18 12.56 -7.19
CA THR A 341 -9.32 11.41 -6.88
C THR A 341 -8.13 11.27 -7.85
N ALA A 342 -7.98 12.22 -8.79
CA ALA A 342 -6.90 12.19 -9.77
C ALA A 342 -5.52 12.28 -9.09
N SER A 343 -4.54 11.51 -9.60
CA SER A 343 -3.19 11.41 -9.05
C SER A 343 -2.51 12.78 -8.83
N ILE A 344 -2.65 13.71 -9.78
CA ILE A 344 -2.06 15.05 -9.67
C ILE A 344 -2.66 15.90 -8.53
N TRP A 345 -3.91 15.64 -8.16
CA TRP A 345 -4.63 16.42 -7.15
C TRP A 345 -4.39 15.87 -5.76
N VAL A 346 -4.54 14.56 -5.58
CA VAL A 346 -4.34 13.90 -4.28
C VAL A 346 -2.89 14.00 -3.81
N ARG A 347 -1.92 14.09 -4.74
CA ARG A 347 -0.50 14.30 -4.44
C ARG A 347 -0.07 15.77 -4.38
N LEU A 348 -0.97 16.71 -4.63
CA LEU A 348 -0.65 18.14 -4.55
C LEU A 348 -0.10 18.57 -3.18
N PRO A 349 -0.65 18.10 -2.03
CA PRO A 349 -0.06 18.37 -0.73
C PRO A 349 1.40 17.91 -0.65
N THR A 350 1.74 16.77 -1.25
CA THR A 350 3.09 16.22 -1.31
C THR A 350 4.05 17.14 -2.08
N LEU A 351 3.64 17.66 -3.23
CA LEU A 351 4.43 18.66 -3.98
C LEU A 351 4.64 19.94 -3.16
N LEU A 352 3.60 20.44 -2.49
CA LEU A 352 3.71 21.63 -1.64
C LEU A 352 4.67 21.40 -0.45
N MET A 353 4.66 20.21 0.14
CA MET A 353 5.60 19.81 1.19
C MET A 353 7.04 19.71 0.66
N ALA A 354 7.23 19.28 -0.58
CA ALA A 354 8.54 19.26 -1.24
C ALA A 354 9.12 20.66 -1.38
N LEU A 355 8.30 21.59 -1.90
CA LEU A 355 8.66 22.99 -2.07
C LEU A 355 8.94 23.64 -0.71
N ALA A 356 8.12 23.36 0.30
CA ALA A 356 8.32 23.83 1.67
C ALA A 356 9.62 23.28 2.28
N CYS A 357 9.93 21.99 2.08
CA CYS A 357 11.19 21.39 2.52
C CYS A 357 12.40 22.11 1.92
N TRP A 358 12.44 22.30 0.60
CA TRP A 358 13.53 23.02 -0.05
C TRP A 358 13.65 24.45 0.46
N TRP A 359 12.52 25.13 0.66
CA TRP A 359 12.48 26.48 1.18
C TRP A 359 13.06 26.58 2.60
N VAL A 360 12.70 25.65 3.48
CA VAL A 360 13.22 25.55 4.85
C VAL A 360 14.73 25.25 4.82
N ILE A 361 15.17 24.29 4.02
CA ILE A 361 16.60 23.94 3.88
C ILE A 361 17.41 25.15 3.43
N SER A 362 17.01 25.78 2.33
CA SER A 362 17.75 26.86 1.68
C SER A 362 17.77 28.16 2.49
N ARG A 363 16.68 28.47 3.20
CA ARG A 363 16.51 29.77 3.88
C ARG A 363 16.70 29.74 5.39
N GLU A 364 16.40 28.63 6.06
CA GLU A 364 16.51 28.52 7.51
C GLU A 364 17.69 27.66 7.94
N VAL A 365 17.85 26.47 7.35
CA VAL A 365 18.89 25.51 7.76
C VAL A 365 20.28 25.95 7.32
N ILE A 366 20.52 26.08 6.01
CA ILE A 366 21.83 26.43 5.43
C ILE A 366 22.46 27.67 6.08
N PRO A 367 21.72 28.79 6.27
CA PRO A 367 22.29 29.97 6.92
C PRO A 367 22.60 29.79 8.41
N ARG A 368 21.88 28.89 9.10
CA ARG A 368 22.08 28.60 10.53
C ARG A 368 23.29 27.70 10.77
N LEU A 369 23.64 26.86 9.80
CA LEU A 369 24.79 25.94 9.88
C LEU A 369 26.16 26.65 9.83
N GLY A 370 26.23 27.92 9.45
CA GLY A 370 27.44 28.74 9.56
C GLY A 370 27.76 29.54 8.31
N ARG A 371 28.75 30.44 8.42
CA ARG A 371 29.12 31.38 7.34
C ARG A 371 29.62 30.65 6.09
N ALA A 372 30.48 29.63 6.24
CA ALA A 372 31.04 28.92 5.10
C ALA A 372 29.96 28.15 4.29
N VAL A 373 29.01 27.55 4.99
CA VAL A 373 27.86 26.85 4.38
C VAL A 373 26.98 27.85 3.63
N LYS A 374 26.68 28.99 4.23
CA LYS A 374 25.86 30.06 3.64
C LYS A 374 26.44 30.64 2.35
N THR A 375 27.76 30.82 2.28
CA THR A 375 28.42 31.49 1.13
C THR A 375 28.87 30.52 0.03
N SER A 376 28.99 29.23 0.34
CA SER A 376 29.47 28.23 -0.62
C SER A 376 28.38 27.85 -1.62
N ARG A 377 28.62 28.10 -2.91
CA ARG A 377 27.74 27.61 -3.98
C ARG A 377 27.71 26.09 -4.01
N ALA A 378 28.86 25.42 -3.86
CA ALA A 378 28.93 23.97 -3.83
C ALA A 378 28.06 23.37 -2.71
N ALA A 379 28.04 23.98 -1.52
CA ALA A 379 27.20 23.51 -0.43
C ALA A 379 25.69 23.59 -0.74
N ALA A 380 25.24 24.70 -1.35
CA ALA A 380 23.85 24.86 -1.76
C ALA A 380 23.45 23.88 -2.87
N TRP A 381 24.32 23.66 -3.87
CA TRP A 381 24.07 22.71 -4.96
C TRP A 381 24.09 21.26 -4.49
N THR A 382 24.99 20.88 -3.57
CA THR A 382 24.97 19.55 -2.95
C THR A 382 23.72 19.35 -2.10
N ALA A 383 23.29 20.37 -1.35
CA ALA A 383 22.06 20.29 -0.57
C ALA A 383 20.83 20.06 -1.46
N ALA A 384 20.70 20.82 -2.56
CA ALA A 384 19.63 20.66 -3.53
C ALA A 384 19.65 19.26 -4.16
N GLY A 385 20.82 18.82 -4.65
CA GLY A 385 20.96 17.51 -5.26
C GLY A 385 20.61 16.39 -4.29
N MET A 386 21.14 16.42 -3.06
CA MET A 386 20.89 15.37 -2.05
C MET A 386 19.43 15.34 -1.64
N PHE A 387 18.79 16.50 -1.52
CA PHE A 387 17.36 16.59 -1.26
C PHE A 387 16.54 15.97 -2.41
N LEU A 388 16.83 16.33 -3.66
CA LEU A 388 16.14 15.78 -4.83
C LEU A 388 16.36 14.26 -4.97
N ALA A 389 17.60 13.77 -4.82
CA ALA A 389 17.92 12.34 -4.91
C ALA A 389 17.20 11.48 -3.85
N PHE A 390 16.77 12.08 -2.73
CA PHE A 390 15.87 11.40 -1.79
C PHE A 390 14.40 11.60 -2.14
N TRP A 391 14.02 12.84 -2.47
CA TRP A 391 12.62 13.20 -2.61
C TRP A 391 11.97 12.51 -3.83
N LEU A 392 12.65 12.54 -4.97
CA LEU A 392 12.12 12.03 -6.24
C LEU A 392 11.77 10.54 -6.13
N PRO A 393 12.67 9.63 -5.68
CA PRO A 393 12.36 8.21 -5.66
C PRO A 393 11.54 7.71 -4.47
N LEU A 394 11.42 8.48 -3.38
CA LEU A 394 10.86 7.98 -2.11
C LEU A 394 9.59 8.73 -1.67
N ASN A 395 9.43 10.00 -2.04
CA ASN A 395 8.43 10.90 -1.45
C ASN A 395 7.40 11.43 -2.46
N ASN A 396 7.23 10.81 -3.63
CA ASN A 396 6.31 11.28 -4.68
C ASN A 396 4.91 10.60 -4.63
N GLY A 397 4.35 10.45 -3.43
CA GLY A 397 3.13 9.69 -3.18
C GLY A 397 2.30 10.18 -2.00
N LEU A 398 1.43 9.32 -1.48
CA LEU A 398 0.49 9.58 -0.39
C LEU A 398 0.96 9.03 0.97
N ARG A 399 2.11 8.36 1.01
CA ARG A 399 2.73 7.82 2.23
C ARG A 399 3.13 8.94 3.21
N PRO A 400 3.40 8.65 4.50
CA PRO A 400 3.63 9.69 5.50
C PRO A 400 5.03 10.30 5.45
N GLU A 401 6.00 9.69 4.76
CA GLU A 401 7.40 10.15 4.72
C GLU A 401 7.60 11.61 4.30
N PRO A 402 6.86 12.19 3.32
CA PRO A 402 6.94 13.61 2.98
C PRO A 402 6.58 14.51 4.18
N ILE A 403 5.54 14.14 4.94
CA ILE A 403 5.12 14.84 6.16
C ILE A 403 6.21 14.71 7.21
N ILE A 404 6.79 13.52 7.37
CA ILE A 404 7.84 13.25 8.36
C ILE A 404 9.13 14.01 8.05
N ALA A 405 9.57 14.00 6.79
CA ALA A 405 10.76 14.71 6.35
C ALA A 405 10.64 16.22 6.60
N LEU A 406 9.48 16.81 6.32
CA LEU A 406 9.20 18.21 6.63
C LEU A 406 9.07 18.45 8.14
N GLY A 407 8.37 17.58 8.85
CA GLY A 407 8.14 17.66 10.29
C GLY A 407 9.43 17.65 11.11
N ILE A 408 10.40 16.79 10.76
CA ILE A 408 11.74 16.75 11.36
C ILE A 408 12.47 18.09 11.15
N LEU A 409 12.42 18.65 9.94
CA LEU A 409 13.05 19.93 9.63
C LEU A 409 12.42 21.09 10.40
N LEU A 410 11.09 21.14 10.46
CA LEU A 410 10.36 22.18 11.17
C LEU A 410 10.57 22.08 12.69
N THR A 411 10.63 20.86 13.22
CA THR A 411 10.99 20.60 14.62
C THR A 411 12.39 21.15 14.91
N TRP A 412 13.39 20.78 14.11
CA TRP A 412 14.76 21.28 14.27
C TRP A 412 14.84 22.81 14.15
N CYS A 413 14.17 23.41 13.14
CA CYS A 413 14.18 24.86 12.95
C CYS A 413 13.57 25.60 14.15
N SER A 414 12.47 25.07 14.70
CA SER A 414 11.77 25.66 15.84
C SER A 414 12.63 25.57 17.11
N VAL A 415 13.29 24.43 17.35
CA VAL A 415 14.29 24.28 18.42
C VAL A 415 15.43 25.26 18.23
N GLU A 416 16.06 25.30 17.05
CA GLU A 416 17.20 26.20 16.79
C GLU A 416 16.86 27.67 16.97
N ARG A 417 15.65 28.08 16.58
CA ARG A 417 15.14 29.43 16.83
C ARG A 417 14.95 29.67 18.32
N GLY A 418 14.37 28.73 19.07
CA GLY A 418 14.25 28.80 20.52
C GLY A 418 15.61 28.95 21.22
N VAL A 419 16.60 28.13 20.83
CA VAL A 419 17.97 28.20 21.35
C VAL A 419 18.66 29.50 21.02
N ALA A 420 18.50 30.01 19.80
CA ALA A 420 19.15 31.25 19.39
C ALA A 420 18.55 32.50 20.07
N THR A 421 17.29 32.42 20.49
CA THR A 421 16.54 33.56 21.06
C THR A 421 16.27 33.42 22.56
N SER A 422 16.67 32.31 23.18
CA SER A 422 16.39 31.96 24.57
C SER A 422 14.89 32.02 24.91
N ARG A 423 14.05 31.51 24.00
CA ARG A 423 12.58 31.48 24.11
C ARG A 423 12.06 30.05 24.18
N LEU A 424 11.04 29.80 25.01
CA LEU A 424 10.44 28.48 25.20
C LEU A 424 9.29 28.20 24.23
N LEU A 425 8.53 29.21 23.79
CA LEU A 425 7.42 29.01 22.85
C LEU A 425 7.84 28.27 21.56
N PRO A 426 8.96 28.62 20.88
CA PRO A 426 9.42 27.85 19.72
C PRO A 426 9.74 26.39 20.04
N VAL A 427 10.17 26.10 21.26
CA VAL A 427 10.43 24.72 21.72
C VAL A 427 9.12 23.98 21.97
N ALA A 428 8.11 24.64 22.57
CA ALA A 428 6.78 24.07 22.73
C ALA A 428 6.12 23.77 21.36
N ILE A 429 6.25 24.68 20.39
CA ILE A 429 5.81 24.45 19.00
C ILE A 429 6.58 23.27 18.37
N ALA A 430 7.89 23.17 18.61
CA ALA A 430 8.67 22.03 18.13
C ALA A 430 8.16 20.70 18.69
N ILE A 431 7.74 20.67 19.95
CA ILE A 431 7.16 19.47 20.58
C ILE A 431 5.84 19.10 19.90
N ILE A 432 4.96 20.06 19.61
CA ILE A 432 3.69 19.80 18.89
C ILE A 432 3.96 19.24 17.50
N ILE A 433 4.88 19.86 16.74
CA ILE A 433 5.23 19.40 15.39
C ILE A 433 5.85 18.00 15.46
N GLY A 434 6.78 17.76 16.38
CA GLY A 434 7.41 16.46 16.56
C GLY A 434 6.42 15.38 16.97
N ALA A 435 5.46 15.70 17.85
CA ALA A 435 4.40 14.78 18.25
C ALA A 435 3.44 14.47 17.08
N LEU A 436 2.97 15.47 16.33
CA LEU A 436 2.16 15.25 15.12
C LEU A 436 2.91 14.41 14.08
N THR A 437 4.22 14.63 13.96
CA THR A 437 5.08 13.87 13.05
C THR A 437 5.21 12.41 13.49
N LEU A 438 5.39 12.17 14.80
CA LEU A 438 5.48 10.82 15.37
C LEU A 438 4.25 9.97 15.05
N PHE A 439 3.06 10.56 15.13
CA PHE A 439 1.79 9.87 14.90
C PHE A 439 1.30 9.97 13.44
N SER A 440 2.09 10.50 12.51
CA SER A 440 1.76 10.44 11.08
C SER A 440 1.79 9.00 10.55
N GLY A 441 2.75 8.20 11.00
CA GLY A 441 2.88 6.77 10.71
C GLY A 441 3.95 6.15 11.62
N PRO A 442 4.09 4.81 11.66
CA PRO A 442 5.10 4.15 12.51
C PRO A 442 6.55 4.62 12.25
N THR A 443 6.85 5.01 11.00
CA THR A 443 8.16 5.58 10.60
C THR A 443 8.39 6.98 11.16
N GLY A 444 7.35 7.64 11.68
CA GLY A 444 7.41 8.91 12.39
C GLY A 444 8.30 8.88 13.63
N ILE A 445 8.66 7.69 14.13
CA ILE A 445 9.64 7.51 15.21
C ILE A 445 11.00 8.17 14.92
N ALA A 446 11.35 8.39 13.65
CA ALA A 446 12.52 9.18 13.26
C ALA A 446 12.48 10.61 13.86
N ALA A 447 11.29 11.20 14.05
CA ALA A 447 11.14 12.52 14.67
C ALA A 447 11.54 12.56 16.15
N VAL A 448 11.56 11.41 16.84
CA VAL A 448 12.11 11.31 18.21
C VAL A 448 13.56 11.79 18.24
N GLY A 449 14.33 11.56 17.17
CA GLY A 449 15.69 12.11 17.05
C GLY A 449 15.73 13.63 17.16
N ALA A 450 14.80 14.34 16.52
CA ALA A 450 14.69 15.80 16.61
C ALA A 450 14.28 16.27 18.01
N LEU A 451 13.37 15.55 18.67
CA LEU A 451 12.89 15.85 20.02
C LEU A 451 13.95 15.61 21.09
N LEU A 452 14.65 14.47 21.06
CA LEU A 452 15.69 14.14 22.05
C LEU A 452 16.87 15.12 21.99
N VAL A 453 17.26 15.55 20.79
CA VAL A 453 18.32 16.54 20.60
C VAL A 453 17.89 17.94 21.11
N ALA A 454 16.59 18.19 21.26
CA ALA A 454 16.05 19.43 21.84
C ALA A 454 16.13 19.47 23.38
N ILE A 455 16.25 18.32 24.06
CA ILE A 455 16.25 18.24 25.54
C ILE A 455 17.38 19.05 26.16
N GLY A 456 18.60 18.90 25.65
CA GLY A 456 19.77 19.61 26.18
C GLY A 456 19.56 21.12 26.17
N PRO A 457 19.25 21.72 25.00
CA PRO A 457 18.96 23.15 24.94
C PRO A 457 17.71 23.59 25.70
N LEU A 458 16.66 22.76 25.75
CA LEU A 458 15.48 23.03 26.57
C LEU A 458 15.85 23.19 28.05
N LYS A 459 16.64 22.26 28.59
CA LYS A 459 17.14 22.35 29.98
C LYS A 459 17.92 23.64 30.21
N THR A 460 18.76 24.05 29.25
CA THR A 460 19.52 25.29 29.33
C THR A 460 18.63 26.54 29.37
N ILE A 461 17.62 26.61 28.50
CA ILE A 461 16.70 27.76 28.45
C ILE A 461 15.82 27.81 29.71
N VAL A 462 15.27 26.67 30.13
CA VAL A 462 14.46 26.60 31.36
C VAL A 462 15.28 27.05 32.56
N ALA A 463 16.47 26.47 32.77
CA ALA A 463 17.33 26.81 33.91
C ALA A 463 17.70 28.31 33.95
N ALA A 464 17.86 28.96 32.80
CA ALA A 464 18.13 30.39 32.71
C ALA A 464 16.96 31.27 33.16
N HIS A 465 15.72 30.78 33.03
CA HIS A 465 14.49 31.54 33.29
C HIS A 465 13.74 31.11 34.56
N THR A 466 14.11 29.96 35.15
CA THR A 466 13.46 29.43 36.36
C THR A 466 13.50 30.39 37.53
N SER A 467 14.61 31.13 37.72
CA SER A 467 14.74 32.07 38.85
C SER A 467 13.72 33.22 38.81
N ARG A 468 13.19 33.53 37.62
CA ARG A 468 12.20 34.61 37.42
C ARG A 468 10.76 34.10 37.51
N PHE A 469 10.47 32.96 36.87
CA PHE A 469 9.09 32.50 36.67
C PHE A 469 8.72 31.21 37.40
N GLY A 470 9.70 30.47 37.92
CA GLY A 470 9.51 29.16 38.55
C GLY A 470 9.28 28.03 37.54
N TYR A 471 9.52 26.79 37.96
CA TYR A 471 9.44 25.62 37.06
C TYR A 471 8.03 25.36 36.52
N LEU A 472 7.00 25.44 37.37
CA LEU A 472 5.63 25.08 36.99
C LEU A 472 5.09 25.95 35.85
N ALA A 473 5.36 27.26 35.88
CA ALA A 473 4.87 28.18 34.85
C ALA A 473 5.54 27.98 33.48
N LEU A 474 6.75 27.43 33.46
CA LEU A 474 7.49 27.16 32.23
C LEU A 474 7.20 25.75 31.68
N LEU A 475 7.05 24.77 32.57
CA LEU A 475 6.88 23.36 32.19
C LEU A 475 5.42 22.95 31.95
N ALA A 476 4.44 23.57 32.62
CA ALA A 476 3.03 23.20 32.42
C ALA A 476 2.53 23.45 30.97
N PRO A 477 2.84 24.59 30.30
CA PRO A 477 2.48 24.77 28.89
C PRO A 477 3.23 23.80 27.96
N ILE A 478 4.45 23.39 28.31
CA ILE A 478 5.23 22.41 27.55
C ILE A 478 4.60 21.02 27.66
N LEU A 479 4.14 20.65 28.85
CA LEU A 479 3.38 19.40 29.07
C LEU A 479 2.06 19.42 28.27
N ALA A 480 1.34 20.53 28.27
CA ALA A 480 0.12 20.71 27.47
C ALA A 480 0.42 20.56 25.98
N ALA A 481 1.52 21.16 25.50
CA ALA A 481 1.98 21.04 24.12
C ALA A 481 2.37 19.60 23.74
N GLY A 482 2.94 18.82 24.66
CA GLY A 482 3.29 17.41 24.42
C GLY A 482 2.09 16.47 24.45
N THR A 483 1.08 16.78 25.27
CA THR A 483 -0.11 15.92 25.43
C THR A 483 -1.25 16.26 24.46
N VAL A 484 -1.20 17.41 23.77
CA VAL A 484 -2.28 17.86 22.86
C VAL A 484 -2.59 16.87 21.74
N THR A 485 -1.61 16.08 21.27
CA THR A 485 -1.84 15.08 20.22
C THR A 485 -2.73 13.92 20.68
N ILE A 486 -2.88 13.69 21.98
CA ILE A 486 -3.80 12.67 22.52
C ILE A 486 -5.24 12.99 22.10
N PHE A 487 -5.63 14.27 22.04
CA PHE A 487 -6.94 14.67 21.54
C PHE A 487 -7.16 14.27 20.08
N LEU A 488 -6.11 14.34 19.25
CA LEU A 488 -6.19 13.99 17.83
C LEU A 488 -6.25 12.47 17.63
N ILE A 489 -5.41 11.73 18.37
CA ILE A 489 -5.34 10.27 18.30
C ILE A 489 -6.68 9.66 18.73
N PHE A 490 -7.13 10.00 19.95
CA PHE A 490 -8.34 9.45 20.54
C PHE A 490 -9.59 10.29 20.23
N ARG A 491 -9.60 11.03 19.11
CA ARG A 491 -10.72 11.92 18.75
C ARG A 491 -12.04 11.17 18.59
N ASP A 492 -11.94 9.93 18.13
CA ASP A 492 -13.05 9.01 17.92
C ASP A 492 -12.88 7.77 18.79
N GLN A 493 -11.82 7.00 18.54
CA GLN A 493 -11.53 5.72 19.19
C GLN A 493 -11.23 5.85 20.70
N THR A 494 -11.40 4.75 21.43
CA THR A 494 -11.13 4.65 22.88
C THR A 494 -9.79 3.99 23.17
N LEU A 495 -9.29 4.12 24.40
CA LEU A 495 -8.04 3.46 24.81
C LEU A 495 -8.08 1.95 24.58
N THR A 496 -9.13 1.27 25.04
CA THR A 496 -9.23 -0.20 24.87
C THR A 496 -9.32 -0.59 23.40
N SER A 497 -10.02 0.19 22.56
CA SER A 497 -10.14 -0.08 21.13
C SER A 497 -8.78 -0.02 20.42
N GLU A 498 -7.98 1.01 20.69
CA GLU A 498 -6.65 1.17 20.10
C GLU A 498 -5.63 0.16 20.63
N LEU A 499 -5.66 -0.16 21.93
CA LEU A 499 -4.79 -1.18 22.51
C LEU A 499 -5.09 -2.56 21.92
N GLN A 500 -6.38 -2.91 21.78
CA GLN A 500 -6.78 -4.15 21.14
C GLN A 500 -6.40 -4.20 19.66
N ALA A 501 -6.65 -3.12 18.91
CA ALA A 501 -6.27 -3.03 17.50
C ALA A 501 -4.75 -3.17 17.33
N SER A 502 -3.95 -2.46 18.13
CA SER A 502 -2.48 -2.51 18.05
C SER A 502 -1.92 -3.88 18.41
N ALA A 503 -2.37 -4.47 19.53
CA ALA A 503 -1.95 -5.80 19.95
C ALA A 503 -2.33 -6.88 18.91
N PHE A 504 -3.53 -6.76 18.32
CA PHE A 504 -4.01 -7.67 17.31
C PHE A 504 -3.25 -7.52 15.98
N LYS A 505 -2.95 -6.30 15.53
CA LYS A 505 -2.10 -6.05 14.35
C LYS A 505 -0.71 -6.68 14.51
N SER A 506 -0.11 -6.58 15.71
CA SER A 506 1.16 -7.23 16.00
C SER A 506 1.07 -8.76 15.99
N ALA A 507 -0.03 -9.33 16.50
CA ALA A 507 -0.25 -10.78 16.52
C ALA A 507 -0.52 -11.37 15.12
N VAL A 508 -1.28 -10.67 14.26
CA VAL A 508 -1.54 -11.08 12.87
C VAL A 508 -0.33 -10.85 11.95
N GLY A 509 0.47 -9.82 12.25
CA GLY A 509 1.65 -9.49 11.47
C GLY A 509 1.37 -8.82 10.11
N PRO A 510 2.42 -8.37 9.40
CA PRO A 510 3.83 -8.59 9.73
C PRO A 510 4.31 -7.57 10.79
N SER A 511 5.01 -8.07 11.82
CA SER A 511 5.56 -7.26 12.91
C SER A 511 6.96 -7.76 13.30
N LEU A 512 7.98 -7.17 12.69
CA LEU A 512 9.38 -7.53 12.90
C LEU A 512 9.97 -6.90 14.17
N ALA A 513 11.00 -7.53 14.71
CA ALA A 513 11.67 -7.07 15.91
C ALA A 513 12.72 -5.98 15.63
N TRP A 514 13.26 -5.40 16.70
CA TRP A 514 14.26 -4.34 16.60
C TRP A 514 15.58 -4.82 15.99
N PHE A 515 15.98 -6.07 16.26
CA PHE A 515 17.20 -6.69 15.73
C PHE A 515 17.08 -7.10 14.24
N ASP A 516 15.86 -7.09 13.69
CA ASP A 516 15.58 -7.38 12.28
C ASP A 516 15.81 -6.15 11.37
N GLU A 517 16.39 -5.06 11.89
CA GLU A 517 16.70 -3.87 11.09
C GLU A 517 17.64 -4.13 9.91
N HIS A 518 18.44 -5.20 9.97
CA HIS A 518 19.29 -5.62 8.85
C HIS A 518 18.51 -5.91 7.56
N ILE A 519 17.27 -6.43 7.66
CA ILE A 519 16.39 -6.73 6.52
C ILE A 519 16.12 -5.49 5.68
N ARG A 520 16.01 -4.30 6.31
CA ARG A 520 15.83 -3.04 5.57
C ARG A 520 16.98 -2.78 4.60
N TYR A 521 18.20 -3.10 5.02
CA TYR A 521 19.41 -2.91 4.22
C TYR A 521 19.63 -4.07 3.25
N GLU A 522 19.24 -5.28 3.61
CA GLU A 522 19.26 -6.42 2.70
C GLU A 522 18.37 -6.15 1.47
N ARG A 523 17.12 -5.72 1.69
CA ARG A 523 16.19 -5.29 0.64
C ARG A 523 16.75 -4.16 -0.22
N LEU A 524 17.50 -3.23 0.38
CA LEU A 524 18.17 -2.15 -0.35
C LEU A 524 19.22 -2.69 -1.35
N PHE A 525 19.83 -3.85 -1.07
CA PHE A 525 20.86 -4.46 -1.91
C PHE A 525 20.36 -5.61 -2.80
N MET A 526 19.04 -5.87 -2.84
CA MET A 526 18.43 -6.77 -3.81
C MET A 526 18.28 -6.09 -5.18
N ALA A 527 18.40 -6.85 -6.26
CA ALA A 527 18.21 -6.37 -7.63
C ALA A 527 16.71 -6.25 -7.98
N SER A 528 16.00 -5.41 -7.23
CA SER A 528 14.54 -5.21 -7.31
C SER A 528 14.21 -3.70 -7.28
N PRO A 529 12.93 -3.30 -7.49
CA PRO A 529 12.52 -1.90 -7.33
C PRO A 529 12.81 -1.32 -5.93
N ASP A 530 12.82 -2.16 -4.89
CA ASP A 530 13.17 -1.74 -3.53
C ASP A 530 14.65 -1.47 -3.34
N GLY A 531 15.50 -2.14 -4.12
CA GLY A 531 16.94 -1.91 -4.18
C GLY A 531 17.39 -1.24 -5.48
N SER A 532 16.54 -0.42 -6.10
CA SER A 532 16.86 0.25 -7.36
C SER A 532 18.06 1.18 -7.25
N VAL A 533 18.68 1.52 -8.40
CA VAL A 533 19.83 2.45 -8.46
C VAL A 533 19.54 3.75 -7.70
N ALA A 534 18.35 4.32 -7.90
CA ALA A 534 17.92 5.56 -7.25
C ALA A 534 17.89 5.45 -5.72
N ARG A 535 17.22 4.41 -5.19
CA ARG A 535 17.09 4.20 -3.74
C ARG A 535 18.44 3.89 -3.08
N ARG A 536 19.25 3.00 -3.69
CA ARG A 536 20.59 2.67 -3.18
C ARG A 536 21.46 3.90 -3.07
N PHE A 537 21.52 4.69 -4.13
CA PHE A 537 22.38 5.86 -4.16
C PHE A 537 21.99 6.87 -3.08
N ALA A 538 20.69 7.15 -2.92
CA ALA A 538 20.21 8.09 -1.92
C ALA A 538 20.75 7.73 -0.52
N VAL A 539 20.50 6.50 -0.07
CA VAL A 539 20.91 6.03 1.26
C VAL A 539 22.42 6.03 1.42
N LEU A 540 23.16 5.48 0.44
CA LEU A 540 24.61 5.42 0.50
C LEU A 540 25.26 6.81 0.50
N ALA A 541 24.72 7.75 -0.26
CA ALA A 541 25.19 9.14 -0.30
C ALA A 541 24.96 9.85 1.04
N LEU A 542 23.84 9.58 1.71
CA LEU A 542 23.56 10.09 3.05
C LEU A 542 24.53 9.51 4.09
N LEU A 543 24.75 8.19 4.06
CA LEU A 543 25.71 7.52 4.95
C LEU A 543 27.12 8.07 4.74
N LEU A 544 27.53 8.29 3.50
CA LEU A 544 28.82 8.90 3.17
C LEU A 544 28.91 10.36 3.67
N ALA A 545 27.86 11.16 3.46
CA ALA A 545 27.78 12.53 3.94
C ALA A 545 27.84 12.61 5.48
N LEU A 546 27.18 11.66 6.16
CA LEU A 546 27.22 11.53 7.62
C LEU A 546 28.62 11.12 8.09
N ALA A 547 29.20 10.07 7.51
CA ALA A 547 30.52 9.55 7.87
C ALA A 547 31.61 10.62 7.75
N VAL A 548 31.65 11.37 6.64
CA VAL A 548 32.65 12.43 6.45
C VAL A 548 32.43 13.61 7.38
N SER A 549 31.17 13.95 7.69
CA SER A 549 30.82 15.02 8.64
C SER A 549 31.23 14.67 10.08
N VAL A 550 31.02 13.42 10.49
CA VAL A 550 31.45 12.88 11.79
C VAL A 550 32.98 12.82 11.85
N ALA A 551 33.64 12.21 10.86
CA ALA A 551 35.09 12.09 10.82
C ALA A 551 35.80 13.46 10.89
N MET A 552 35.28 14.46 10.17
CA MET A 552 35.82 15.82 10.22
C MET A 552 35.56 16.48 11.59
N SER A 553 34.37 16.27 12.17
CA SER A 553 34.04 16.79 13.50
C SER A 553 34.89 16.19 14.61
N LEU A 554 35.20 14.89 14.55
CA LEU A 554 36.10 14.22 15.49
C LEU A 554 37.54 14.69 15.30
N ARG A 555 38.03 14.77 14.06
CA ARG A 555 39.42 15.14 13.76
C ARG A 555 39.76 16.60 14.07
N LYS A 556 38.79 17.52 13.93
CA LYS A 556 39.00 18.97 14.06
C LYS A 556 38.18 19.61 15.19
N GLY A 557 37.48 18.81 15.99
CA GLY A 557 36.52 19.25 17.02
C GLY A 557 35.21 19.86 16.48
N ARG A 558 35.22 20.33 15.23
CA ARG A 558 34.08 20.83 14.44
C ARG A 558 34.46 20.84 12.96
N ILE A 559 33.46 20.93 12.07
CA ILE A 559 33.71 21.20 10.66
C ILE A 559 34.15 22.67 10.50
N PRO A 560 35.33 22.97 9.93
CA PRO A 560 35.81 24.34 9.77
C PRO A 560 34.81 25.23 9.03
N GLY A 561 34.56 26.45 9.54
CA GLY A 561 33.62 27.41 8.94
C GLY A 561 32.13 27.17 9.24
N THR A 562 31.81 26.12 10.01
CA THR A 562 30.45 25.82 10.48
C THR A 562 30.21 26.26 11.93
N ALA A 563 28.96 26.48 12.30
CA ALA A 563 28.53 26.70 13.68
C ALA A 563 28.40 25.34 14.39
N ALA A 564 29.21 25.14 15.45
CA ALA A 564 29.36 23.83 16.09
C ALA A 564 28.06 23.27 16.67
N GLY A 565 27.26 24.11 17.35
CA GLY A 565 25.97 23.68 17.94
C GLY A 565 24.98 23.13 16.90
N PRO A 566 24.53 23.95 15.93
CA PRO A 566 23.59 23.51 14.90
C PRO A 566 24.10 22.32 14.08
N ALA A 567 25.38 22.31 13.70
CA ALA A 567 25.96 21.22 12.92
C ALA A 567 25.97 19.89 13.70
N ARG A 568 26.37 19.91 14.98
CA ARG A 568 26.33 18.71 15.85
C ARG A 568 24.91 18.20 16.06
N ARG A 569 23.92 19.09 16.18
CA ARG A 569 22.53 18.70 16.35
C ARG A 569 21.94 18.04 15.09
N ILE A 570 22.20 18.56 13.88
CA ILE A 570 21.79 17.88 12.64
C ILE A 570 22.42 16.48 12.51
N ILE A 571 23.72 16.36 12.82
CA ILE A 571 24.41 15.06 12.83
C ILE A 571 23.76 14.13 13.86
N GLY A 572 23.53 14.61 15.08
CA GLY A 572 22.91 13.85 16.17
C GLY A 572 21.49 13.38 15.84
N ILE A 573 20.66 14.26 15.26
CA ILE A 573 19.30 13.90 14.81
C ILE A 573 19.37 12.77 13.78
N THR A 574 20.29 12.86 12.82
CA THR A 574 20.41 11.84 11.78
C THR A 574 20.82 10.49 12.36
N ILE A 575 21.82 10.47 13.26
CA ILE A 575 22.27 9.24 13.94
C ILE A 575 21.12 8.63 14.76
N ILE A 576 20.46 9.43 15.60
CA ILE A 576 19.35 8.95 16.44
C ILE A 576 18.19 8.49 15.56
N SER A 577 17.88 9.18 14.45
CA SER A 577 16.82 8.76 13.53
C SER A 577 17.11 7.40 12.91
N PHE A 578 18.35 7.14 12.46
CA PHE A 578 18.75 5.81 11.97
C PHE A 578 18.61 4.73 13.05
N LEU A 579 18.94 5.03 14.32
CA LEU A 579 18.75 4.09 15.42
C LEU A 579 17.27 3.88 15.72
N MET A 580 16.45 4.93 15.78
CA MET A 580 15.03 4.83 16.09
C MET A 580 14.25 4.04 15.02
N MET A 581 14.68 4.10 13.76
CA MET A 581 14.09 3.29 12.68
C MET A 581 14.16 1.77 12.94
N MET A 582 15.04 1.30 13.83
CA MET A 582 15.10 -0.12 14.21
C MET A 582 13.80 -0.60 14.87
N PHE A 583 13.04 0.28 15.54
CA PHE A 583 11.81 -0.09 16.25
C PHE A 583 10.56 -0.08 15.38
N THR A 584 10.66 0.23 14.08
CA THR A 584 9.49 0.16 13.20
C THR A 584 9.11 -1.30 12.94
N PRO A 585 7.82 -1.68 12.99
CA PRO A 585 7.39 -3.07 12.81
C PRO A 585 7.62 -3.59 11.38
N THR A 586 7.81 -2.72 10.38
CA THR A 586 8.05 -3.10 8.98
C THR A 586 9.35 -2.49 8.43
N LYS A 587 10.11 -3.29 7.68
CA LYS A 587 11.50 -3.01 7.28
C LYS A 587 11.65 -2.73 5.78
N TRP A 588 10.93 -1.73 5.28
CA TRP A 588 10.95 -1.35 3.87
C TRP A 588 11.97 -0.27 3.52
N THR A 589 12.46 -0.27 2.28
CA THR A 589 13.44 0.72 1.81
C THR A 589 12.80 2.07 1.49
N HIS A 590 11.52 2.10 1.12
CA HIS A 590 10.80 3.35 0.90
C HIS A 590 10.72 4.22 2.18
N HIS A 591 10.90 3.64 3.38
CA HIS A 591 10.95 4.39 4.64
C HIS A 591 12.16 5.33 4.73
N PHE A 592 13.20 5.14 3.92
CA PHE A 592 14.33 6.09 3.89
C PHE A 592 13.91 7.49 3.42
N GLY A 593 12.71 7.66 2.85
CA GLY A 593 12.12 8.94 2.51
C GLY A 593 12.03 9.94 3.67
N VAL A 594 11.93 9.45 4.93
CA VAL A 594 11.94 10.30 6.14
C VAL A 594 13.20 11.17 6.25
N PHE A 595 14.31 10.73 5.65
CA PHE A 595 15.58 11.44 5.71
C PHE A 595 15.72 12.56 4.67
N ALA A 596 14.79 12.74 3.73
CA ALA A 596 14.95 13.69 2.63
C ALA A 596 15.29 15.12 3.09
N GLY A 597 14.65 15.59 4.17
CA GLY A 597 14.95 16.89 4.76
C GLY A 597 16.36 16.97 5.38
N LEU A 598 16.78 15.92 6.07
CA LEU A 598 18.11 15.82 6.68
C LEU A 598 19.22 15.65 5.62
N ALA A 599 18.93 14.95 4.53
CA ALA A 599 19.87 14.67 3.45
C ALA A 599 20.37 15.95 2.77
N GLY A 600 19.49 16.90 2.46
CA GLY A 600 19.92 18.21 1.96
C GLY A 600 20.80 18.97 2.96
N SER A 601 20.45 18.92 4.24
CA SER A 601 21.17 19.59 5.32
C SER A 601 22.58 19.00 5.54
N LEU A 602 22.70 17.68 5.55
CA LEU A 602 23.97 16.96 5.65
C LEU A 602 24.80 17.07 4.37
N GLY A 603 24.18 17.10 3.20
CA GLY A 603 24.86 17.35 1.93
C GLY A 603 25.61 18.68 1.92
N ALA A 604 24.98 19.74 2.45
CA ALA A 604 25.64 21.03 2.64
C ALA A 604 26.85 20.96 3.60
N LEU A 605 26.71 20.24 4.73
CA LEU A 605 27.81 20.06 5.69
C LEU A 605 28.97 19.25 5.11
N ALA A 606 28.67 18.14 4.44
CA ALA A 606 29.65 17.27 3.80
C ALA A 606 30.43 18.03 2.72
N ALA A 607 29.75 18.83 1.89
CA ALA A 607 30.39 19.66 0.87
C ALA A 607 31.39 20.66 1.46
N VAL A 608 31.06 21.28 2.61
CA VAL A 608 32.00 22.17 3.32
C VAL A 608 33.13 21.39 3.99
N ALA A 609 32.84 20.20 4.54
CA ALA A 609 33.84 19.36 5.19
C ALA A 609 34.92 18.88 4.22
N VAL A 610 34.58 18.58 2.96
CA VAL A 610 35.52 18.12 1.93
C VAL A 610 36.12 19.23 1.08
N ALA A 611 35.65 20.47 1.26
CA ALA A 611 36.21 21.63 0.56
C ALA A 611 37.70 21.79 0.87
N SER A 612 38.47 22.31 -0.09
CA SER A 612 39.93 22.48 0.06
C SER A 612 40.34 23.35 1.25
N ALA A 613 39.43 24.20 1.73
CA ALA A 613 39.63 25.03 2.93
C ALA A 613 39.52 24.23 4.24
N ALA A 614 38.77 23.12 4.27
CA ALA A 614 38.62 22.26 5.43
C ALA A 614 39.51 21.01 5.35
N MET A 615 39.55 20.37 4.17
CA MET A 615 40.38 19.20 3.86
C MET A 615 41.55 19.61 2.98
N THR A 616 42.64 20.08 3.61
CA THR A 616 43.80 20.64 2.92
C THR A 616 44.56 19.61 2.07
N SER A 617 44.79 18.41 2.61
CA SER A 617 45.50 17.33 1.91
C SER A 617 44.81 16.94 0.60
N ARG A 618 45.58 16.96 -0.50
CA ARG A 618 45.10 16.54 -1.83
C ARG A 618 44.77 15.05 -1.82
N ARG A 619 45.60 14.23 -1.18
CA ARG A 619 45.39 12.78 -1.02
C ARG A 619 44.00 12.48 -0.47
N ASN A 620 43.62 13.09 0.65
CA ASN A 620 42.33 12.79 1.31
C ASN A 620 41.13 13.20 0.44
N ARG A 621 41.24 14.29 -0.33
CA ARG A 621 40.20 14.70 -1.29
C ARG A 621 40.09 13.74 -2.47
N THR A 622 41.22 13.21 -2.95
CA THR A 622 41.23 12.17 -3.99
C THR A 622 40.62 10.86 -3.48
N ILE A 623 40.92 10.45 -2.24
CA ILE A 623 40.28 9.28 -1.60
C ILE A 623 38.77 9.49 -1.51
N PHE A 624 38.32 10.68 -1.08
CA PHE A 624 36.89 10.97 -1.03
C PHE A 624 36.23 10.89 -2.42
N ALA A 625 36.89 11.39 -3.47
CA ALA A 625 36.40 11.24 -4.84
C ALA A 625 36.32 9.76 -5.28
N ALA A 626 37.31 8.94 -4.91
CA ALA A 626 37.27 7.50 -5.18
C ALA A 626 36.10 6.81 -4.45
N ILE A 627 35.84 7.16 -3.18
CA ILE A 627 34.71 6.60 -2.43
C ILE A 627 33.38 7.01 -3.06
N VAL A 628 33.24 8.26 -3.51
CA VAL A 628 32.03 8.71 -4.25
C VAL A 628 31.86 7.90 -5.54
N LEU A 629 32.92 7.66 -6.31
CA LEU A 629 32.87 6.84 -7.52
C LEU A 629 32.51 5.39 -7.21
N PHE A 630 33.11 4.78 -6.18
CA PHE A 630 32.79 3.42 -5.73
C PHE A 630 31.32 3.28 -5.31
N MET A 631 30.84 4.22 -4.50
CA MET A 631 29.44 4.28 -4.06
C MET A 631 28.48 4.35 -5.25
N THR A 632 28.83 5.15 -6.26
CA THR A 632 28.04 5.27 -7.49
C THR A 632 28.07 3.96 -8.28
N ALA A 633 29.25 3.36 -8.46
CA ALA A 633 29.41 2.06 -9.12
C ALA A 633 28.53 0.99 -8.45
N PHE A 634 28.56 0.93 -7.12
CA PHE A 634 27.78 -0.01 -6.33
C PHE A 634 26.27 0.26 -6.42
N SER A 635 25.86 1.52 -6.54
CA SER A 635 24.45 1.88 -6.77
C SER A 635 23.97 1.39 -8.14
N PHE A 636 24.79 1.51 -9.19
CA PHE A 636 24.50 1.03 -10.55
C PHE A 636 24.61 -0.49 -10.73
N ALA A 637 24.96 -1.24 -9.68
CA ALA A 637 24.90 -2.70 -9.66
C ALA A 637 23.48 -3.20 -9.27
N SER A 638 22.46 -2.62 -9.89
CA SER A 638 21.04 -2.93 -9.69
C SER A 638 20.22 -2.55 -10.91
N VAL A 639 18.92 -2.81 -10.88
CA VAL A 639 17.96 -2.41 -11.90
C VAL A 639 17.55 -0.94 -11.76
N ASN A 640 17.16 -0.30 -12.86
CA ASN A 640 16.47 1.00 -12.88
C ASN A 640 14.95 0.82 -12.73
N GLY A 641 14.56 -0.08 -11.83
CA GLY A 641 13.18 -0.50 -11.64
C GLY A 641 12.39 0.41 -10.73
N TRP A 642 11.13 0.63 -11.09
CA TRP A 642 10.11 1.36 -10.33
C TRP A 642 8.92 0.46 -10.03
N TRP A 643 8.03 0.88 -9.12
CA TRP A 643 6.90 0.05 -8.72
C TRP A 643 5.75 0.10 -9.74
N TYR A 644 5.22 -1.08 -10.07
CA TYR A 644 4.02 -1.28 -10.90
C TYR A 644 4.00 -0.44 -12.19
N VAL A 645 2.94 0.34 -12.41
CA VAL A 645 2.73 1.18 -13.59
C VAL A 645 3.78 2.27 -13.77
N SER A 646 4.52 2.63 -12.71
CA SER A 646 5.62 3.60 -12.82
C SER A 646 6.84 3.02 -13.56
N ASN A 647 6.89 1.70 -13.74
CA ASN A 647 7.99 1.02 -14.42
C ASN A 647 7.80 0.93 -15.94
N PHE A 648 6.65 1.38 -16.45
CA PHE A 648 6.29 1.21 -17.85
C PHE A 648 7.25 2.02 -18.73
N GLY A 649 7.81 1.39 -19.76
CA GLY A 649 8.75 2.00 -20.71
C GLY A 649 10.10 2.46 -20.14
N VAL A 650 10.41 2.23 -18.86
CA VAL A 650 11.63 2.77 -18.25
C VAL A 650 12.88 2.04 -18.76
N PRO A 651 13.93 2.77 -19.22
CA PRO A 651 15.18 2.16 -19.64
C PRO A 651 15.83 1.36 -18.52
N TRP A 652 16.22 0.11 -18.82
CA TRP A 652 16.83 -0.84 -17.87
C TRP A 652 15.99 -1.10 -16.61
N SER A 653 14.66 -1.08 -16.73
CA SER A 653 13.74 -1.37 -15.62
C SER A 653 13.96 -2.73 -14.95
N ASN A 654 14.33 -3.75 -15.75
CA ASN A 654 14.50 -5.14 -15.30
C ASN A 654 15.93 -5.68 -15.53
N GLN A 655 16.90 -4.80 -15.81
CA GLN A 655 18.29 -5.18 -16.07
C GLN A 655 19.25 -4.10 -15.57
N PHE A 656 20.55 -4.39 -15.49
CA PHE A 656 21.51 -3.41 -15.00
C PHE A 656 21.78 -2.34 -16.06
N PRO A 657 21.82 -1.03 -15.70
CA PRO A 657 22.15 0.02 -16.64
C PRO A 657 23.51 -0.18 -17.30
N GLN A 658 23.48 -0.26 -18.62
CA GLN A 658 24.66 -0.50 -19.44
C GLN A 658 24.57 0.23 -20.77
N TYR A 659 25.74 0.54 -21.33
CA TYR A 659 25.87 1.02 -22.71
C TYR A 659 26.60 -0.03 -23.55
N LYS A 660 27.94 0.04 -23.63
CA LYS A 660 28.79 -1.04 -24.15
C LYS A 660 29.31 -1.96 -23.06
N PHE A 661 29.52 -1.39 -21.88
CA PHE A 661 29.83 -2.08 -20.63
C PHE A 661 28.85 -1.57 -19.57
N GLY A 662 28.63 -2.36 -18.51
CA GLY A 662 27.83 -1.94 -17.37
C GLY A 662 28.39 -0.67 -16.73
N PHE A 663 27.52 0.28 -16.37
CA PHE A 663 27.94 1.52 -15.70
C PHE A 663 28.68 1.23 -14.39
N THR A 664 28.27 0.17 -13.67
CA THR A 664 28.97 -0.35 -12.50
C THR A 664 30.46 -0.62 -12.78
N THR A 665 30.79 -1.37 -13.83
CA THR A 665 32.16 -1.75 -14.17
C THR A 665 33.01 -0.54 -14.55
N PHE A 666 32.45 0.38 -15.34
CA PHE A 666 33.14 1.60 -15.76
C PHE A 666 33.45 2.51 -14.56
N LEU A 667 32.46 2.73 -13.69
CA LEU A 667 32.61 3.56 -12.48
C LEU A 667 33.57 2.93 -11.47
N LEU A 668 33.57 1.60 -11.35
CA LEU A 668 34.52 0.87 -10.51
C LEU A 668 35.95 1.06 -11.02
N GLY A 669 36.18 0.97 -12.34
CA GLY A 669 37.48 1.27 -12.96
C GLY A 669 37.97 2.69 -12.67
N LEU A 670 37.08 3.69 -12.76
CA LEU A 670 37.40 5.07 -12.39
C LEU A 670 37.71 5.23 -10.90
N SER A 671 37.02 4.50 -10.03
CA SER A 671 37.30 4.48 -8.59
C SER A 671 38.70 3.94 -8.30
N VAL A 672 39.06 2.81 -8.90
CA VAL A 672 40.41 2.23 -8.78
C VAL A 672 41.48 3.20 -9.29
N ALA A 673 41.26 3.84 -10.44
CA ALA A 673 42.18 4.86 -10.96
C ALA A 673 42.36 6.04 -9.98
N ALA A 674 41.28 6.50 -9.35
CA ALA A 674 41.33 7.55 -8.33
C ALA A 674 42.08 7.08 -7.06
N LEU A 675 41.94 5.82 -6.65
CA LEU A 675 42.72 5.23 -5.55
C LEU A 675 44.21 5.14 -5.89
N LEU A 676 44.57 4.72 -7.10
CA LEU A 676 45.96 4.71 -7.57
C LEU A 676 46.56 6.12 -7.57
N LEU A 677 45.79 7.13 -8.01
CA LEU A 677 46.19 8.53 -7.90
C LEU A 677 46.36 8.98 -6.44
N ALA A 678 45.47 8.56 -5.55
CA ALA A 678 45.59 8.86 -4.12
C ALA A 678 46.83 8.19 -3.49
N ALA A 679 47.12 6.93 -3.86
CA ALA A 679 48.33 6.23 -3.43
C ALA A 679 49.59 6.92 -3.95
N TRP A 680 49.61 7.33 -5.22
CA TRP A 680 50.71 8.11 -5.78
C TRP A 680 50.92 9.45 -5.04
N LEU A 681 49.84 10.17 -4.72
CA LEU A 681 49.91 11.39 -3.90
C LEU A 681 50.40 11.11 -2.47
N HIS A 682 50.09 9.92 -1.93
CA HIS A 682 50.57 9.50 -0.62
C HIS A 682 52.08 9.30 -0.60
N PHE A 683 52.64 8.63 -1.62
CA PHE A 683 54.07 8.36 -1.72
C PHE A 683 54.90 9.56 -2.19
N THR A 684 54.32 10.47 -2.99
CA THR A 684 55.06 11.63 -3.52
C THR A 684 55.10 12.84 -2.59
N GLY A 685 54.34 12.85 -1.48
CA GLY A 685 54.38 13.94 -0.49
C GLY A 685 53.97 15.32 -1.03
N ARG A 686 53.26 15.39 -2.16
CA ARG A 686 52.84 16.64 -2.81
C ARG A 686 51.64 17.28 -2.09
N ASP A 687 51.82 17.69 -0.83
CA ASP A 687 50.85 18.41 -0.01
C ASP A 687 50.80 19.93 -0.30
N GLY A 688 51.52 20.39 -1.32
CA GLY A 688 51.62 21.80 -1.69
C GLY A 688 50.26 22.47 -1.97
N SER A 689 50.16 23.72 -1.51
CA SER A 689 49.02 24.62 -1.69
C SER A 689 48.43 24.55 -3.11
N PRO A 690 47.10 24.60 -3.28
CA PRO A 690 46.49 24.61 -4.60
C PRO A 690 47.05 25.78 -5.45
N PRO A 691 47.31 25.59 -6.76
CA PRO A 691 47.81 26.67 -7.61
C PRO A 691 46.86 27.88 -7.57
N SER A 692 47.44 29.09 -7.54
CA SER A 692 46.74 30.37 -7.38
C SER A 692 45.70 30.67 -8.46
N LYS A 693 45.83 30.06 -9.65
CA LYS A 693 44.83 30.10 -10.71
C LYS A 693 44.17 28.74 -10.90
N PRO A 694 42.84 28.61 -10.70
CA PRO A 694 42.13 27.39 -11.03
C PRO A 694 42.21 27.12 -12.54
N ARG A 695 42.77 25.97 -12.95
CA ARG A 695 42.60 25.46 -14.32
C ARG A 695 41.09 25.27 -14.61
N ARG A 696 40.67 25.45 -15.86
CA ARG A 696 39.26 25.41 -16.32
C ARG A 696 38.49 24.15 -15.89
N TRP A 697 39.18 23.04 -15.63
CA TRP A 697 38.63 21.73 -15.21
C TRP A 697 38.85 21.40 -13.73
N SER A 698 39.52 22.27 -12.96
CA SER A 698 39.84 22.03 -11.55
C SER A 698 38.63 22.05 -10.61
N TRP A 699 37.45 22.42 -11.10
CA TRP A 699 36.20 22.38 -10.33
C TRP A 699 35.65 20.95 -10.17
N ILE A 700 35.93 20.05 -11.13
CA ILE A 700 35.46 18.66 -11.09
C ILE A 700 36.01 17.91 -9.87
N GLY A 701 37.29 18.13 -9.55
CA GLY A 701 37.92 17.56 -8.35
C GLY A 701 37.60 18.30 -7.04
N ARG A 702 36.81 19.39 -7.06
CA ARG A 702 36.50 20.19 -5.86
C ARG A 702 35.15 19.87 -5.23
N ALA A 703 34.25 19.21 -5.96
CA ALA A 703 32.90 18.91 -5.51
C ALA A 703 32.36 17.59 -6.10
N PRO A 704 33.05 16.44 -5.88
CA PRO A 704 32.70 15.18 -6.54
C PRO A 704 31.28 14.71 -6.18
N LEU A 705 30.87 14.85 -4.91
CA LEU A 705 29.52 14.50 -4.46
C LEU A 705 28.44 15.32 -5.19
N THR A 706 28.65 16.63 -5.36
CA THR A 706 27.70 17.50 -6.06
C THR A 706 27.46 17.03 -7.50
N ILE A 707 28.53 16.67 -8.20
CA ILE A 707 28.46 16.27 -9.62
C ILE A 707 27.66 14.98 -9.76
N VAL A 708 28.02 13.97 -8.98
CA VAL A 708 27.40 12.65 -9.08
C VAL A 708 25.93 12.70 -8.65
N VAL A 709 25.60 13.42 -7.59
CA VAL A 709 24.21 13.52 -7.13
C VAL A 709 23.33 14.19 -8.19
N TRP A 710 23.80 15.27 -8.83
CA TRP A 710 23.05 15.90 -9.93
C TRP A 710 23.01 15.03 -11.19
N ALA A 711 24.06 14.26 -11.47
CA ALA A 711 24.05 13.29 -12.56
C ALA A 711 22.97 12.23 -12.33
N LEU A 712 22.77 11.77 -11.09
CA LEU A 712 21.70 10.84 -10.77
C LEU A 712 20.31 11.48 -10.87
N VAL A 713 20.10 12.70 -10.33
CA VAL A 713 18.82 13.42 -10.47
C VAL A 713 18.44 13.56 -11.95
N VAL A 714 19.42 13.91 -12.80
CA VAL A 714 19.23 13.99 -14.25
C VAL A 714 18.93 12.62 -14.85
N PHE A 715 19.63 11.57 -14.44
CA PHE A 715 19.37 10.19 -14.86
C PHE A 715 17.93 9.74 -14.53
N GLU A 716 17.46 9.99 -13.30
CA GLU A 716 16.10 9.64 -12.87
C GLU A 716 15.03 10.37 -13.69
N VAL A 717 15.16 11.71 -13.78
CA VAL A 717 14.21 12.56 -14.52
C VAL A 717 14.18 12.21 -16.00
N MET A 718 15.35 12.01 -16.63
CA MET A 718 15.42 11.62 -18.04
C MET A 718 14.86 10.21 -18.26
N SER A 719 15.12 9.25 -17.37
CA SER A 719 14.63 7.87 -17.53
C SER A 719 13.11 7.82 -17.65
N LEU A 720 12.39 8.48 -16.73
CA LEU A 720 10.92 8.49 -16.77
C LEU A 720 10.36 9.42 -17.85
N THR A 721 11.07 10.49 -18.19
CA THR A 721 10.66 11.36 -19.31
C THR A 721 10.78 10.62 -20.65
N VAL A 722 11.87 9.89 -20.87
CA VAL A 722 12.05 9.03 -22.06
C VAL A 722 10.99 7.94 -22.08
N ALA A 723 10.73 7.30 -20.94
CA ALA A 723 9.69 6.28 -20.82
C ALA A 723 8.29 6.78 -21.22
N MET A 724 7.95 8.03 -20.88
CA MET A 724 6.70 8.67 -21.29
C MET A 724 6.67 8.95 -22.80
N VAL A 725 7.79 9.40 -23.37
CA VAL A 725 7.89 9.76 -24.80
C VAL A 725 7.89 8.52 -25.70
N GLU A 726 8.69 7.50 -25.37
CA GLU A 726 8.83 6.29 -26.18
C GLU A 726 7.58 5.40 -26.13
N GLN A 727 6.81 5.44 -25.05
CA GLN A 727 5.56 4.69 -24.98
C GLN A 727 4.40 5.34 -25.72
N TYR A 728 4.47 6.63 -26.05
CA TYR A 728 3.36 7.30 -26.70
C TYR A 728 3.03 6.62 -28.05
N PRO A 729 1.75 6.25 -28.32
CA PRO A 729 0.51 6.69 -27.66
C PRO A 729 0.01 5.84 -26.46
N ALA A 730 0.68 4.74 -26.11
CA ALA A 730 0.30 3.88 -25.00
C ALA A 730 0.34 4.61 -23.64
N TRP A 731 -0.24 3.97 -22.62
CA TRP A 731 -0.38 4.57 -21.29
C TRP A 731 0.98 4.76 -20.59
N SER A 732 1.18 5.91 -19.97
CA SER A 732 2.26 6.17 -19.02
C SER A 732 1.77 7.07 -17.89
N VAL A 733 2.43 7.03 -16.72
CA VAL A 733 2.11 7.91 -15.59
C VAL A 733 2.12 9.38 -16.02
N GLY A 734 3.13 9.78 -16.80
CA GLY A 734 3.25 11.13 -17.34
C GLY A 734 2.10 11.52 -18.26
N ARG A 735 1.74 10.66 -19.24
CA ARG A 735 0.60 10.91 -20.14
C ARG A 735 -0.71 11.04 -19.36
N SER A 736 -0.97 10.11 -18.46
CA SER A 736 -2.16 10.10 -17.60
C SER A 736 -2.30 11.39 -16.78
N ASN A 737 -1.21 11.81 -16.12
CA ASN A 737 -1.20 13.04 -15.32
C ASN A 737 -1.38 14.30 -16.18
N LEU A 738 -0.79 14.36 -17.38
CA LEU A 738 -0.99 15.49 -18.30
C LEU A 738 -2.42 15.53 -18.85
N GLU A 739 -2.99 14.39 -19.23
CA GLU A 739 -4.37 14.29 -19.72
C GLU A 739 -5.40 14.61 -18.63
N SER A 740 -5.08 14.35 -17.36
CA SER A 740 -5.97 14.71 -16.24
C SER A 740 -6.22 16.22 -16.13
N LEU A 741 -5.27 17.07 -16.58
CA LEU A 741 -5.48 18.52 -16.68
C LEU A 741 -6.54 18.90 -17.72
N THR A 742 -6.80 18.03 -18.68
CA THR A 742 -7.83 18.21 -19.73
C THR A 742 -9.18 17.62 -19.34
N GLY A 743 -9.31 17.03 -18.14
CA GLY A 743 -10.53 16.41 -17.63
C GLY A 743 -10.57 14.88 -17.73
N LYS A 744 -9.58 14.23 -18.36
CA LYS A 744 -9.48 12.76 -18.42
C LYS A 744 -8.81 12.21 -17.16
N THR A 745 -9.58 12.04 -16.09
CA THR A 745 -9.03 11.74 -14.77
C THR A 745 -9.03 10.26 -14.39
N CYS A 746 -9.48 9.34 -15.26
CA CYS A 746 -9.69 7.93 -14.92
C CYS A 746 -8.45 7.02 -15.05
N GLY A 747 -7.28 7.61 -15.30
CA GLY A 747 -6.01 6.89 -15.24
C GLY A 747 -5.92 5.76 -16.26
N LEU A 748 -5.68 4.54 -15.79
CA LEU A 748 -5.47 3.37 -16.63
C LEU A 748 -6.80 2.79 -17.17
N ALA A 749 -7.94 3.14 -16.58
CA ALA A 749 -9.26 2.63 -16.97
C ALA A 749 -9.67 3.01 -18.41
N THR A 750 -9.11 4.09 -18.97
CA THR A 750 -9.37 4.53 -20.35
C THR A 750 -8.54 3.81 -21.39
N ASP A 751 -7.50 3.10 -20.97
CA ASP A 751 -6.52 2.46 -21.85
C ASP A 751 -6.45 0.95 -21.69
N VAL A 752 -7.08 0.40 -20.64
CA VAL A 752 -7.38 -1.03 -20.57
C VAL A 752 -8.63 -1.31 -21.39
N LEU A 753 -8.48 -2.18 -22.38
CA LEU A 753 -9.53 -2.66 -23.25
C LEU A 753 -10.03 -4.02 -22.77
N VAL A 754 -11.33 -4.15 -22.57
CA VAL A 754 -12.01 -5.33 -22.00
C VAL A 754 -12.86 -6.00 -23.07
N GLU A 755 -12.79 -7.33 -23.13
CA GLU A 755 -13.66 -8.18 -23.96
C GLU A 755 -14.72 -8.83 -23.07
N GLU A 756 -15.94 -8.27 -23.04
CA GLU A 756 -17.03 -8.75 -22.16
C GLU A 756 -17.56 -10.14 -22.54
N ASP A 757 -17.70 -10.41 -23.85
CA ASP A 757 -18.10 -11.71 -24.39
C ASP A 757 -17.06 -12.22 -25.40
N PRO A 758 -16.15 -13.11 -24.98
CA PRO A 758 -15.12 -13.68 -25.85
C PRO A 758 -15.65 -14.60 -26.96
N ASN A 759 -16.93 -14.96 -26.94
CA ASN A 759 -17.55 -15.81 -27.97
C ASN A 759 -18.01 -15.00 -29.18
N ALA A 760 -18.36 -13.73 -28.99
CA ALA A 760 -18.94 -12.88 -30.04
C ALA A 760 -17.96 -12.55 -31.18
N GLY A 761 -16.65 -12.51 -30.88
CA GLY A 761 -15.60 -12.17 -31.85
C GLY A 761 -15.01 -13.35 -32.64
N MET A 762 -15.52 -14.58 -32.44
CA MET A 762 -14.98 -15.79 -33.06
C MET A 762 -15.06 -15.73 -34.59
N LEU A 763 -13.95 -16.01 -35.28
CA LEU A 763 -13.94 -16.00 -36.74
C LEU A 763 -14.63 -17.25 -37.30
N ALA A 764 -15.38 -17.06 -38.39
CA ALA A 764 -16.04 -18.15 -39.09
C ALA A 764 -15.06 -18.84 -40.07
N PRO A 765 -15.02 -20.18 -40.11
CA PRO A 765 -14.26 -20.91 -41.13
C PRO A 765 -14.91 -20.75 -42.51
N VAL A 766 -14.09 -20.67 -43.57
CA VAL A 766 -14.57 -20.44 -44.94
C VAL A 766 -15.09 -21.71 -45.62
N SER A 767 -14.38 -22.82 -45.44
CA SER A 767 -14.58 -24.05 -46.25
C SER A 767 -14.75 -25.34 -45.44
N ALA A 768 -14.68 -25.28 -44.10
CA ALA A 768 -14.74 -26.45 -43.23
C ALA A 768 -15.84 -26.31 -42.16
N PRO A 769 -16.51 -27.41 -41.77
CA PRO A 769 -17.47 -27.39 -40.67
C PRO A 769 -16.77 -27.05 -39.35
N LEU A 770 -17.48 -26.35 -38.45
CA LEU A 770 -16.93 -25.78 -37.21
C LEU A 770 -16.23 -26.82 -36.32
N ASN A 771 -16.73 -28.05 -36.26
CA ASN A 771 -16.14 -29.12 -35.42
C ASN A 771 -14.79 -29.64 -35.95
N ALA A 772 -14.51 -29.51 -37.25
CA ALA A 772 -13.29 -29.97 -37.90
C ALA A 772 -12.36 -28.82 -38.33
N SER A 773 -12.83 -27.57 -38.29
CA SER A 773 -12.10 -26.42 -38.84
C SER A 773 -10.75 -26.15 -38.16
N LEU A 774 -10.65 -26.33 -36.84
CA LEU A 774 -9.40 -26.11 -36.12
C LEU A 774 -8.36 -27.20 -36.42
N GLY A 775 -8.81 -28.45 -36.61
CA GLY A 775 -7.99 -29.64 -36.87
C GLY A 775 -7.98 -30.09 -38.34
N SER A 776 -8.24 -29.20 -39.30
CA SER A 776 -8.41 -29.58 -40.72
C SER A 776 -7.26 -30.42 -41.28
N SER A 777 -6.03 -30.17 -40.82
CA SER A 777 -4.88 -31.05 -41.01
C SER A 777 -4.13 -31.13 -39.69
N SER A 778 -4.30 -32.22 -38.96
CA SER A 778 -3.68 -32.43 -37.64
C SER A 778 -2.92 -33.75 -37.54
N GLN A 779 -1.68 -33.70 -37.07
CA GLN A 779 -0.87 -34.85 -36.64
C GLN A 779 -0.52 -34.65 -35.17
N GLY A 780 -0.75 -35.64 -34.31
CA GLY A 780 -0.41 -35.57 -32.87
C GLY A 780 -1.31 -34.65 -32.01
N PHE A 781 -2.12 -33.78 -32.62
CA PHE A 781 -3.14 -32.98 -31.91
C PHE A 781 -4.46 -33.73 -31.75
N GLY A 782 -5.11 -33.60 -30.60
CA GLY A 782 -6.44 -34.16 -30.33
C GLY A 782 -7.32 -33.27 -29.43
N PRO A 783 -8.65 -33.48 -29.44
CA PRO A 783 -9.60 -32.64 -28.70
C PRO A 783 -9.50 -32.78 -27.17
N ASN A 784 -8.90 -33.85 -26.68
CA ASN A 784 -8.62 -34.10 -25.26
C ASN A 784 -7.11 -34.20 -24.97
N GLY A 785 -6.27 -33.71 -25.90
CA GLY A 785 -4.80 -33.68 -25.74
C GLY A 785 -4.34 -32.52 -24.85
N ILE A 786 -4.95 -32.36 -23.68
CA ILE A 786 -4.68 -31.29 -22.71
C ILE A 786 -4.71 -31.92 -21.31
N PRO A 787 -3.71 -31.65 -20.45
CA PRO A 787 -3.75 -32.09 -19.06
C PRO A 787 -4.97 -31.53 -18.32
N ALA A 788 -5.47 -32.27 -17.33
CA ALA A 788 -6.56 -31.79 -16.47
C ALA A 788 -6.11 -30.69 -15.51
N ASP A 789 -4.82 -30.66 -15.14
CA ASP A 789 -4.24 -29.64 -14.28
C ASP A 789 -3.26 -28.78 -15.10
N LEU A 790 -3.56 -27.48 -15.17
CA LEU A 790 -2.78 -26.46 -15.86
C LEU A 790 -2.30 -25.38 -14.89
N SER A 791 -2.14 -25.73 -13.60
CA SER A 791 -1.63 -24.81 -12.58
C SER A 791 -0.33 -24.16 -13.05
N ALA A 792 -0.26 -22.84 -12.89
CA ALA A 792 0.90 -22.05 -13.30
C ALA A 792 2.15 -22.41 -12.49
N ASP A 793 3.32 -22.38 -13.12
CA ASP A 793 4.58 -22.46 -12.38
C ASP A 793 4.72 -21.28 -11.42
N PRO A 794 5.33 -21.43 -10.24
CA PRO A 794 5.70 -20.27 -9.44
C PRO A 794 6.56 -19.27 -10.22
N VAL A 795 6.38 -17.98 -9.97
CA VAL A 795 7.39 -17.00 -10.41
C VAL A 795 8.61 -17.13 -9.48
N ALA A 796 9.81 -17.34 -10.02
CA ALA A 796 11.01 -17.45 -9.21
C ALA A 796 11.27 -16.13 -8.45
N GLU A 797 11.04 -16.14 -7.13
CA GLU A 797 11.23 -14.99 -6.26
C GLU A 797 12.71 -14.81 -5.89
N PRO A 798 13.28 -13.60 -6.01
CA PRO A 798 14.46 -13.24 -5.23
C PRO A 798 14.08 -13.30 -3.74
N GLN A 799 14.83 -14.07 -2.94
CA GLN A 799 14.63 -14.15 -1.48
C GLN A 799 14.50 -12.73 -0.87
N GLY A 800 13.42 -12.50 -0.11
CA GLY A 800 13.14 -11.23 0.59
C GLY A 800 12.37 -10.15 -0.17
N SER A 801 11.90 -10.46 -1.40
CA SER A 801 10.92 -9.65 -2.14
C SER A 801 9.48 -9.78 -1.62
N ASN A 802 9.21 -10.74 -0.74
CA ASN A 802 7.88 -10.96 -0.18
C ASN A 802 7.54 -9.92 0.89
N ASN A 803 6.28 -9.51 0.91
CA ASN A 803 5.72 -8.65 1.96
C ASN A 803 5.75 -9.30 3.35
N PHE A 804 5.94 -10.61 3.39
CA PHE A 804 5.97 -11.44 4.58
C PHE A 804 7.30 -12.18 4.63
N ALA A 805 8.03 -12.00 5.74
CA ALA A 805 9.22 -12.79 6.04
C ALA A 805 8.87 -14.19 6.60
N ASP A 806 7.59 -14.46 6.86
CA ASP A 806 7.13 -15.56 7.74
C ASP A 806 5.94 -16.36 7.17
N THR A 807 5.64 -16.26 5.88
CA THR A 807 4.76 -17.25 5.23
C THR A 807 5.60 -18.48 4.90
N ASP A 808 5.41 -19.56 5.67
CA ASP A 808 5.78 -20.91 5.26
C ASP A 808 5.34 -21.11 3.81
N GLY A 809 6.24 -21.63 2.97
CA GLY A 809 6.19 -21.63 1.51
C GLY A 809 4.98 -22.28 0.82
N SER A 810 3.76 -21.80 1.11
CA SER A 810 2.62 -21.97 0.21
C SER A 810 2.91 -21.13 -1.03
N VAL A 811 3.52 -21.77 -2.01
CA VAL A 811 3.59 -21.27 -3.38
C VAL A 811 2.15 -20.95 -3.81
N VAL A 812 1.78 -19.67 -3.83
CA VAL A 812 0.55 -19.25 -4.49
C VAL A 812 0.86 -19.39 -5.97
N SER A 813 0.37 -20.45 -6.62
CA SER A 813 0.39 -20.50 -8.08
C SER A 813 -0.42 -19.28 -8.57
N GLY A 814 0.25 -18.27 -9.12
CA GLY A 814 -0.36 -17.02 -9.59
C GLY A 814 -1.26 -17.17 -10.83
N SER A 815 -1.95 -18.30 -10.98
CA SER A 815 -2.90 -18.55 -12.04
C SER A 815 -4.21 -17.79 -11.80
N GLU A 816 -4.80 -17.28 -12.87
CA GLU A 816 -6.13 -16.70 -12.80
C GLU A 816 -7.17 -17.80 -12.53
N PRO A 817 -8.16 -17.58 -11.64
CA PRO A 817 -9.18 -18.57 -11.38
C PRO A 817 -9.88 -19.04 -12.66
N GLY A 818 -9.85 -20.34 -12.96
CA GLY A 818 -10.47 -20.89 -14.17
C GLY A 818 -9.59 -20.91 -15.43
N THR A 819 -8.32 -20.48 -15.36
CA THR A 819 -7.31 -20.76 -16.40
C THR A 819 -6.47 -22.01 -16.10
N GLU A 820 -6.67 -22.62 -14.94
CA GLU A 820 -5.94 -23.79 -14.39
C GLU A 820 -6.40 -25.14 -14.99
N GLY A 821 -7.27 -25.12 -15.98
CA GLY A 821 -7.77 -26.32 -16.64
C GLY A 821 -8.92 -26.99 -15.89
N GLY A 822 -9.01 -28.30 -16.02
CA GLY A 822 -10.09 -29.14 -15.54
C GLY A 822 -10.87 -29.83 -16.67
N THR A 823 -11.83 -30.67 -16.29
CA THR A 823 -12.70 -31.37 -17.24
C THR A 823 -14.17 -31.09 -16.97
N THR A 824 -15.00 -31.26 -18.00
CA THR A 824 -16.44 -31.06 -18.00
C THR A 824 -17.14 -32.39 -18.31
N ALA A 825 -18.35 -32.56 -17.76
CA ALA A 825 -19.12 -33.79 -17.96
C ALA A 825 -19.70 -33.91 -19.39
N ALA A 826 -20.17 -32.78 -19.95
CA ALA A 826 -20.68 -32.69 -21.30
C ALA A 826 -19.52 -32.48 -22.29
N ALA A 827 -19.56 -33.16 -23.44
CA ALA A 827 -18.59 -32.95 -24.50
C ALA A 827 -18.90 -31.66 -25.29
N GLY A 828 -17.85 -30.92 -25.67
CA GLY A 828 -17.92 -29.76 -26.55
C GLY A 828 -18.11 -30.11 -28.03
N VAL A 829 -18.05 -29.10 -28.90
CA VAL A 829 -18.41 -29.19 -30.33
C VAL A 829 -17.58 -30.21 -31.13
N ASN A 830 -16.33 -30.46 -30.75
CA ASN A 830 -15.44 -31.45 -31.36
C ASN A 830 -15.14 -32.65 -30.44
N GLY A 831 -15.97 -32.87 -29.41
CA GLY A 831 -15.82 -33.99 -28.47
C GLY A 831 -14.86 -33.72 -27.29
N SER A 832 -14.36 -32.50 -27.14
CA SER A 832 -13.48 -32.12 -26.02
C SER A 832 -14.24 -32.10 -24.69
N ARG A 833 -13.63 -32.64 -23.64
CA ARG A 833 -14.09 -32.50 -22.25
C ARG A 833 -13.26 -31.51 -21.46
N ALA A 834 -12.19 -30.94 -22.04
CA ALA A 834 -11.38 -29.91 -21.37
C ALA A 834 -12.24 -28.68 -21.01
N ARG A 835 -12.01 -28.12 -19.82
CA ARG A 835 -12.64 -26.87 -19.40
C ARG A 835 -11.97 -25.70 -20.12
N LEU A 836 -12.76 -24.87 -20.79
CA LEU A 836 -12.27 -23.70 -21.51
C LEU A 836 -12.17 -22.45 -20.59
N PRO A 837 -11.18 -21.56 -20.81
CA PRO A 837 -10.98 -20.35 -20.02
C PRO A 837 -11.95 -19.23 -20.44
N TYR A 838 -11.97 -18.13 -19.68
CA TYR A 838 -12.66 -16.87 -20.04
C TYR A 838 -14.15 -17.01 -20.37
N ASN A 839 -14.78 -18.08 -19.88
CA ASN A 839 -16.17 -18.43 -20.19
C ASN A 839 -16.43 -18.65 -21.71
N LEU A 840 -15.43 -19.13 -22.45
CA LEU A 840 -15.61 -19.64 -23.80
C LEU A 840 -16.57 -20.84 -23.79
N ASN A 841 -17.56 -20.82 -24.67
CA ASN A 841 -18.62 -21.81 -24.72
C ASN A 841 -18.13 -23.08 -25.43
N PRO A 842 -18.00 -24.23 -24.73
CA PRO A 842 -17.53 -25.48 -25.34
C PRO A 842 -18.45 -25.99 -26.46
N ALA A 843 -19.72 -25.60 -26.47
CA ALA A 843 -20.68 -26.00 -27.50
C ALA A 843 -20.44 -25.30 -28.86
N THR A 844 -19.69 -24.20 -28.88
CA THR A 844 -19.40 -23.42 -30.09
C THR A 844 -17.91 -23.26 -30.38
N THR A 845 -17.05 -23.55 -29.42
CA THR A 845 -15.60 -23.34 -29.54
C THR A 845 -14.86 -24.69 -29.53
N PRO A 846 -14.34 -25.17 -30.68
CA PRO A 846 -13.48 -26.36 -30.71
C PRO A 846 -12.14 -26.06 -30.02
N VAL A 847 -11.48 -27.10 -29.51
CA VAL A 847 -10.14 -27.01 -28.92
C VAL A 847 -9.30 -28.20 -29.38
N MET A 848 -8.00 -27.96 -29.60
CA MET A 848 -7.04 -29.01 -29.97
C MET A 848 -5.78 -28.84 -29.13
N GLY A 849 -5.21 -29.94 -28.64
CA GLY A 849 -3.91 -29.93 -27.96
C GLY A 849 -3.01 -31.11 -28.30
N SER A 850 -1.70 -30.94 -28.14
CA SER A 850 -0.66 -31.94 -28.46
C SER A 850 -0.25 -32.80 -27.27
N TRP A 851 -0.72 -32.52 -26.05
CA TRP A 851 -0.30 -33.26 -24.85
C TRP A 851 -0.73 -34.72 -24.92
N ARG A 852 0.18 -35.62 -24.53
CA ARG A 852 -0.07 -37.05 -24.40
C ARG A 852 0.45 -37.58 -23.07
N ALA A 853 -0.30 -38.49 -22.45
CA ALA A 853 0.15 -39.22 -21.27
C ALA A 853 1.20 -40.32 -21.59
N GLY A 854 1.23 -40.78 -22.85
CA GLY A 854 2.08 -41.88 -23.30
C GLY A 854 3.32 -41.41 -24.08
N THR A 855 3.65 -42.14 -25.14
CA THR A 855 4.79 -41.81 -26.02
C THR A 855 4.54 -40.47 -26.73
N GLN A 856 5.46 -39.52 -26.51
CA GLN A 856 5.46 -38.25 -27.22
C GLN A 856 5.85 -38.47 -28.68
N GLN A 857 5.28 -37.67 -29.57
CA GLN A 857 5.58 -37.68 -30.99
C GLN A 857 5.50 -36.25 -31.51
N PRO A 858 6.22 -35.90 -32.59
CA PRO A 858 6.06 -34.58 -33.21
C PRO A 858 4.60 -34.36 -33.59
N ALA A 859 4.08 -33.18 -33.24
CA ALA A 859 2.71 -32.78 -33.49
C ALA A 859 2.67 -31.53 -34.38
N LEU A 860 1.79 -31.55 -35.37
CA LEU A 860 1.59 -30.45 -36.31
C LEU A 860 0.09 -30.21 -36.50
N LEU A 861 -0.33 -28.97 -36.32
CA LEU A 861 -1.69 -28.52 -36.55
C LEU A 861 -1.69 -27.45 -37.64
N ARG A 862 -2.56 -27.61 -38.62
CA ARG A 862 -2.92 -26.57 -39.59
C ARG A 862 -4.43 -26.48 -39.67
N SER A 863 -4.97 -25.34 -39.27
CA SER A 863 -6.41 -25.10 -39.33
C SER A 863 -6.89 -24.87 -40.77
N ALA A 864 -8.20 -24.92 -40.95
CA ALA A 864 -8.87 -24.34 -42.11
C ALA A 864 -8.64 -22.82 -42.15
N TRP A 865 -8.95 -22.21 -43.30
CA TRP A 865 -8.96 -20.76 -43.44
C TRP A 865 -10.19 -20.16 -42.76
N TYR A 866 -9.96 -19.09 -41.99
CA TYR A 866 -10.96 -18.27 -41.30
C TYR A 866 -11.09 -16.92 -42.01
N ARG A 867 -12.32 -16.44 -42.19
CA ARG A 867 -12.58 -15.17 -42.86
C ARG A 867 -12.20 -14.00 -41.94
N LEU A 868 -11.38 -13.07 -42.43
CA LEU A 868 -11.19 -11.78 -41.79
C LEU A 868 -12.33 -10.83 -42.18
N PRO A 869 -12.92 -10.08 -41.23
CA PRO A 869 -13.85 -9.01 -41.56
C PRO A 869 -13.12 -7.84 -42.25
N PRO A 870 -13.86 -6.95 -42.93
CA PRO A 870 -13.32 -5.70 -43.44
C PRO A 870 -12.60 -4.90 -42.34
N ARG A 871 -11.49 -4.22 -42.70
CA ARG A 871 -10.62 -3.54 -41.72
C ARG A 871 -11.29 -2.40 -40.96
N ASP A 872 -12.27 -1.76 -41.57
CA ASP A 872 -13.12 -0.71 -40.99
C ASP A 872 -14.08 -1.25 -39.91
N GLN A 873 -14.34 -2.55 -39.91
CA GLN A 873 -15.22 -3.25 -38.97
C GLN A 873 -14.44 -4.14 -37.98
N ALA A 874 -13.13 -4.30 -38.19
CA ALA A 874 -12.28 -5.17 -37.39
C ALA A 874 -11.72 -4.43 -36.16
N GLY A 875 -11.77 -5.08 -35.00
CA GLY A 875 -11.03 -4.64 -33.81
C GLY A 875 -9.50 -4.68 -34.03
N PRO A 876 -8.70 -4.00 -33.19
CA PRO A 876 -7.26 -3.81 -33.43
C PRO A 876 -6.41 -5.07 -33.26
N LEU A 877 -6.96 -6.17 -32.75
CA LEU A 877 -6.25 -7.38 -32.36
C LEU A 877 -6.82 -8.63 -33.02
N LEU A 878 -5.96 -9.60 -33.27
CA LEU A 878 -6.30 -11.00 -33.49
C LEU A 878 -5.80 -11.81 -32.30
N VAL A 879 -6.68 -12.62 -31.71
CA VAL A 879 -6.42 -13.34 -30.46
C VAL A 879 -6.70 -14.83 -30.61
N VAL A 880 -5.89 -15.65 -29.93
CA VAL A 880 -6.10 -17.09 -29.75
C VAL A 880 -5.94 -17.42 -28.27
N ALA A 881 -6.91 -18.10 -27.66
CA ALA A 881 -6.66 -18.69 -26.33
C ALA A 881 -5.81 -19.96 -26.52
N ALA A 882 -4.68 -20.01 -25.82
CA ALA A 882 -3.73 -21.11 -25.87
C ALA A 882 -3.30 -21.54 -24.45
N ALA A 883 -2.80 -22.76 -24.31
CA ALA A 883 -2.22 -23.28 -23.08
C ALA A 883 -1.01 -24.16 -23.40
N GLY A 884 -0.17 -24.43 -22.41
CA GLY A 884 1.00 -25.30 -22.53
C GLY A 884 2.34 -24.57 -22.41
N ARG A 885 3.41 -25.36 -22.43
CA ARG A 885 4.81 -24.91 -22.41
C ARG A 885 5.33 -24.99 -23.84
N PHE A 886 5.41 -23.84 -24.50
CA PHE A 886 5.84 -23.73 -25.88
C PHE A 886 6.60 -22.42 -26.08
N ASP A 887 7.48 -22.41 -27.07
CA ASP A 887 8.36 -21.30 -27.38
C ASP A 887 7.72 -20.32 -28.37
N SER A 888 8.28 -19.11 -28.41
CA SER A 888 7.86 -18.10 -29.37
C SER A 888 8.11 -18.59 -30.80
N GLY A 889 7.06 -18.61 -31.63
CA GLY A 889 7.14 -19.03 -33.04
C GLY A 889 6.65 -20.44 -33.32
N GLU A 890 6.37 -21.24 -32.29
CA GLU A 890 5.74 -22.57 -32.47
C GLU A 890 4.26 -22.45 -32.85
N VAL A 891 3.58 -21.41 -32.36
CA VAL A 891 2.23 -21.00 -32.78
C VAL A 891 2.33 -19.74 -33.64
N THR A 892 1.86 -19.83 -34.88
CA THR A 892 1.85 -18.72 -35.84
C THR A 892 0.51 -18.59 -36.55
N VAL A 893 0.22 -17.38 -37.03
CA VAL A 893 -0.89 -17.12 -37.93
C VAL A 893 -0.36 -16.87 -39.33
N GLN A 894 -0.89 -17.61 -40.30
CA GLN A 894 -0.64 -17.38 -41.72
C GLN A 894 -1.80 -16.59 -42.33
N TRP A 895 -1.50 -15.58 -43.15
CA TRP A 895 -2.51 -14.82 -43.88
C TRP A 895 -2.45 -15.12 -45.38
N ALA A 896 -3.56 -14.89 -46.07
CA ALA A 896 -3.67 -15.02 -47.51
C ALA A 896 -4.79 -14.11 -48.06
N THR A 897 -4.67 -13.77 -49.34
CA THR A 897 -5.80 -13.30 -50.16
C THR A 897 -6.70 -14.48 -50.57
N ASP A 898 -7.90 -14.22 -51.07
CA ASP A 898 -8.82 -15.29 -51.50
C ASP A 898 -8.22 -16.17 -52.62
N ALA A 899 -7.48 -15.57 -53.57
CA ALA A 899 -6.79 -16.30 -54.63
C ALA A 899 -5.65 -17.20 -54.10
N GLN A 900 -4.88 -16.68 -53.14
CA GLN A 900 -3.80 -17.40 -52.48
C GLN A 900 -4.30 -18.54 -51.59
N ALA A 901 -5.38 -18.30 -50.85
CA ALA A 901 -6.03 -19.32 -50.02
C ALA A 901 -6.57 -20.48 -50.88
N ALA A 902 -7.18 -20.16 -52.03
CA ALA A 902 -7.67 -21.13 -52.99
C ALA A 902 -6.55 -21.96 -53.64
N SER A 903 -5.37 -21.37 -53.87
CA SER A 903 -4.19 -22.10 -54.38
C SER A 903 -3.38 -22.80 -53.27
N GLY A 904 -3.80 -22.70 -52.00
CA GLY A 904 -3.12 -23.30 -50.86
C GLY A 904 -1.80 -22.62 -50.46
N GLN A 905 -1.49 -21.46 -51.04
CA GLN A 905 -0.24 -20.72 -50.84
C GLN A 905 -0.44 -19.55 -49.87
N PRO A 906 0.13 -19.56 -48.65
CA PRO A 906 0.02 -18.42 -47.75
C PRO A 906 0.82 -17.22 -48.27
N GLY A 907 0.33 -16.00 -48.04
CA GLY A 907 1.02 -14.75 -48.37
C GLY A 907 2.10 -14.37 -47.35
N GLY A 908 2.11 -15.00 -46.17
CA GLY A 908 3.15 -14.88 -45.14
C GLY A 908 2.69 -15.42 -43.79
N SER A 909 3.54 -15.29 -42.76
CA SER A 909 3.26 -15.71 -41.38
C SER A 909 3.76 -14.71 -40.33
N VAL A 910 3.01 -14.57 -39.25
CA VAL A 910 3.32 -13.69 -38.10
C VAL A 910 3.23 -14.54 -36.84
N GLY A 911 4.20 -14.38 -35.94
CA GLY A 911 4.19 -15.01 -34.62
C GLY A 911 3.29 -14.25 -33.65
N PHE A 912 2.78 -14.96 -32.65
CA PHE A 912 2.01 -14.33 -31.57
C PHE A 912 2.91 -13.76 -30.48
N GLY A 913 2.49 -12.66 -29.87
CA GLY A 913 2.98 -12.27 -28.54
C GLY A 913 2.29 -13.12 -27.48
N ASP A 914 3.08 -13.70 -26.58
CA ASP A 914 2.61 -14.48 -25.44
C ASP A 914 2.78 -13.69 -24.14
N VAL A 915 1.67 -13.46 -23.44
CA VAL A 915 1.67 -12.86 -22.10
C VAL A 915 0.68 -13.61 -21.24
N GLY A 916 1.18 -14.15 -20.14
CA GLY A 916 0.38 -14.89 -19.17
C GLY A 916 1.24 -15.92 -18.45
N ALA A 917 0.58 -16.75 -17.66
CA ALA A 917 1.25 -17.79 -16.90
C ALA A 917 1.41 -19.08 -17.72
N VAL A 918 2.61 -19.66 -17.67
CA VAL A 918 2.91 -20.97 -18.27
C VAL A 918 2.74 -22.04 -17.19
N PRO A 919 2.12 -23.20 -17.47
CA PRO A 919 1.45 -23.64 -18.70
C PRO A 919 -0.05 -23.27 -18.80
N ALA A 920 -0.57 -22.43 -17.90
CA ALA A 920 -2.00 -22.07 -17.83
C ALA A 920 -2.56 -21.48 -19.14
N TRP A 921 -3.89 -21.47 -19.24
CA TRP A 921 -4.58 -20.80 -20.34
C TRP A 921 -4.27 -19.30 -20.37
N ARG A 922 -3.94 -18.78 -21.56
CA ARG A 922 -3.63 -17.38 -21.82
C ARG A 922 -4.03 -16.97 -23.23
N ASN A 923 -4.16 -15.67 -23.47
CA ASN A 923 -4.54 -15.15 -24.78
C ASN A 923 -3.29 -14.70 -25.56
N LEU A 924 -2.92 -15.48 -26.57
CA LEU A 924 -1.94 -15.09 -27.58
C LEU A 924 -2.50 -13.96 -28.43
N ARG A 925 -1.68 -12.95 -28.72
CA ARG A 925 -2.14 -11.72 -29.39
C ARG A 925 -1.23 -11.28 -30.53
N VAL A 926 -1.87 -10.85 -31.62
CA VAL A 926 -1.23 -10.21 -32.78
C VAL A 926 -1.99 -8.92 -33.10
N PRO A 927 -1.33 -7.76 -33.17
CA PRO A 927 -1.99 -6.57 -33.66
C PRO A 927 -2.34 -6.73 -35.14
N LEU A 928 -3.55 -6.36 -35.52
CA LEU A 928 -4.00 -6.46 -36.90
C LEU A 928 -3.16 -5.62 -37.86
N SER A 929 -2.46 -4.58 -37.37
CA SER A 929 -1.50 -3.79 -38.15
C SER A 929 -0.27 -4.58 -38.61
N ALA A 930 0.05 -5.72 -37.97
CA ALA A 930 1.13 -6.61 -38.41
C ALA A 930 0.70 -7.52 -39.58
N ILE A 931 -0.59 -7.60 -39.89
CA ILE A 931 -1.12 -8.35 -41.02
C ILE A 931 -1.41 -7.37 -42.17
N PRO A 932 -0.96 -7.64 -43.42
CA PRO A 932 -1.20 -6.75 -44.55
C PRO A 932 -2.69 -6.49 -44.83
N THR A 933 -3.01 -5.30 -45.33
CA THR A 933 -4.41 -4.86 -45.55
C THR A 933 -5.15 -5.68 -46.59
N GLU A 934 -4.43 -6.27 -47.55
CA GLU A 934 -4.94 -7.14 -48.61
C GLU A 934 -5.32 -8.54 -48.13
N ALA A 935 -4.91 -8.94 -46.93
CA ALA A 935 -5.25 -10.25 -46.36
C ALA A 935 -6.76 -10.33 -46.07
N THR A 936 -7.42 -11.36 -46.62
CA THR A 936 -8.84 -11.63 -46.44
C THR A 936 -9.12 -12.89 -45.63
N GLN A 937 -8.12 -13.77 -45.48
CA GLN A 937 -8.23 -15.02 -44.74
C GLN A 937 -6.99 -15.26 -43.87
N VAL A 938 -7.19 -15.90 -42.72
CA VAL A 938 -6.12 -16.34 -41.82
C VAL A 938 -6.27 -17.81 -41.44
N ARG A 939 -5.17 -18.49 -41.15
CA ARG A 939 -5.18 -19.83 -40.56
C ARG A 939 -4.13 -19.95 -39.47
N LEU A 940 -4.40 -20.79 -38.48
CA LEU A 940 -3.46 -21.12 -37.42
C LEU A 940 -2.58 -22.28 -37.83
N VAL A 941 -1.30 -22.15 -37.52
CA VAL A 941 -0.31 -23.22 -37.65
C VAL A 941 0.40 -23.35 -36.31
N ALA A 942 0.35 -24.56 -35.73
CA ALA A 942 1.08 -24.89 -34.51
C ALA A 942 1.97 -26.11 -34.76
N SER A 943 3.24 -26.01 -34.40
CA SER A 943 4.23 -27.09 -34.53
C SER A 943 4.87 -27.33 -33.18
N ASP A 944 4.82 -28.58 -32.73
CA ASP A 944 5.43 -29.07 -31.50
C ASP A 944 6.38 -30.20 -31.90
N GLN A 945 7.69 -29.96 -31.72
CA GLN A 945 8.75 -30.91 -32.08
C GLN A 945 9.52 -31.40 -30.87
N ASP A 946 9.22 -30.90 -29.67
CA ASP A 946 9.87 -31.31 -28.44
C ASP A 946 9.14 -32.55 -27.87
N LEU A 947 9.91 -33.57 -27.55
CA LEU A 947 9.38 -34.83 -27.01
C LEU A 947 9.41 -34.86 -25.47
N ALA A 948 9.76 -33.74 -24.84
CA ALA A 948 9.65 -33.58 -23.39
C ALA A 948 8.16 -33.68 -22.97
N PRO A 949 7.79 -34.54 -22.01
CA PRO A 949 6.38 -34.73 -21.60
C PRO A 949 5.66 -33.47 -21.08
N GLN A 950 6.43 -32.44 -20.70
CA GLN A 950 5.93 -31.17 -20.20
C GLN A 950 5.81 -30.11 -21.31
N HIS A 951 6.47 -30.31 -22.45
CA HIS A 951 6.31 -29.46 -23.63
C HIS A 951 5.05 -29.92 -24.39
N TRP A 952 4.13 -29.00 -24.60
CA TRP A 952 2.89 -29.26 -25.35
C TRP A 952 2.18 -27.93 -25.63
N ILE A 953 1.26 -27.96 -26.60
CA ILE A 953 0.50 -26.80 -27.07
C ILE A 953 -0.99 -27.16 -27.07
N ALA A 954 -1.83 -26.26 -26.58
CA ALA A 954 -3.26 -26.25 -26.90
C ALA A 954 -3.68 -24.91 -27.49
N VAL A 955 -4.61 -24.94 -28.43
CA VAL A 955 -5.13 -23.74 -29.10
C VAL A 955 -6.64 -23.82 -29.32
N THR A 956 -7.24 -22.64 -29.45
CA THR A 956 -8.63 -22.40 -29.86
C THR A 956 -8.66 -21.68 -31.22
N PRO A 957 -9.83 -21.53 -31.88
CA PRO A 957 -9.93 -20.75 -33.10
C PRO A 957 -9.52 -19.29 -32.90
N PRO A 958 -9.05 -18.62 -33.96
CA PRO A 958 -8.75 -17.20 -33.91
C PRO A 958 -10.03 -16.38 -33.77
N ARG A 959 -9.96 -15.29 -32.99
CA ARG A 959 -11.04 -14.32 -32.82
C ARG A 959 -10.53 -12.89 -32.91
N ILE A 960 -11.41 -11.97 -33.31
CA ILE A 960 -11.15 -10.53 -33.25
C ILE A 960 -12.05 -9.97 -32.14
N PRO A 961 -11.47 -9.59 -30.98
CA PRO A 961 -12.25 -9.24 -29.79
C PRO A 961 -13.02 -7.93 -30.00
N LEU A 962 -14.24 -7.88 -29.44
CA LEU A 962 -15.03 -6.66 -29.35
C LEU A 962 -14.64 -5.91 -28.08
N LEU A 963 -13.79 -4.90 -28.25
CA LEU A 963 -13.12 -4.22 -27.15
C LEU A 963 -13.85 -2.94 -26.75
N LYS A 964 -14.09 -2.77 -25.46
CA LYS A 964 -14.52 -1.51 -24.82
C LYS A 964 -13.54 -1.10 -23.75
N THR A 965 -13.49 0.18 -23.37
CA THR A 965 -12.60 0.57 -22.26
C THR A 965 -13.11 0.01 -20.93
N LEU A 966 -12.20 -0.23 -19.98
CA LEU A 966 -12.56 -0.68 -18.64
C LEU A 966 -13.50 0.31 -17.95
N GLN A 967 -13.32 1.62 -18.19
CA GLN A 967 -14.21 2.65 -17.69
C GLN A 967 -15.64 2.49 -18.22
N ASP A 968 -15.83 2.11 -19.48
CA ASP A 968 -17.17 1.92 -20.06
C ASP A 968 -17.86 0.64 -19.55
N VAL A 969 -17.07 -0.39 -19.21
CA VAL A 969 -17.59 -1.69 -18.74
C VAL A 969 -17.88 -1.69 -17.23
N VAL A 970 -16.91 -1.25 -16.43
CA VAL A 970 -16.99 -1.28 -14.95
C VAL A 970 -17.69 -0.02 -14.41
N GLY A 971 -17.50 1.12 -15.07
CA GLY A 971 -18.05 2.40 -14.62
C GLY A 971 -17.41 2.91 -13.33
N SER A 972 -18.17 3.77 -12.64
CA SER A 972 -17.76 4.47 -11.41
C SER A 972 -18.76 4.31 -10.25
N THR A 973 -19.81 3.52 -10.44
CA THR A 973 -20.87 3.30 -9.43
C THR A 973 -20.79 1.92 -8.81
N ASP A 974 -20.43 0.92 -9.61
CA ASP A 974 -20.33 -0.46 -9.15
C ASP A 974 -19.25 -0.61 -8.07
N PRO A 975 -19.51 -1.40 -7.02
CA PRO A 975 -18.51 -1.70 -6.00
C PRO A 975 -17.42 -2.61 -6.58
N VAL A 976 -16.17 -2.15 -6.52
CA VAL A 976 -15.00 -2.87 -7.03
C VAL A 976 -14.07 -3.23 -5.88
N LEU A 977 -13.56 -4.45 -5.86
CA LEU A 977 -12.37 -4.81 -5.08
C LEU A 977 -11.13 -4.37 -5.87
N LEU A 978 -10.65 -3.16 -5.58
CA LEU A 978 -9.36 -2.69 -6.07
C LEU A 978 -8.28 -3.28 -5.17
N ASP A 979 -7.41 -4.16 -5.69
CA ASP A 979 -6.23 -4.59 -4.96
C ASP A 979 -5.40 -3.36 -4.55
N TRP A 980 -4.76 -3.41 -3.39
CA TRP A 980 -4.17 -2.21 -2.78
C TRP A 980 -3.13 -1.50 -3.66
N LEU A 981 -2.45 -2.25 -4.52
CA LEU A 981 -1.38 -1.75 -5.37
C LEU A 981 -1.93 -0.94 -6.58
N VAL A 982 -3.16 -1.20 -7.03
CA VAL A 982 -3.72 -0.61 -8.26
C VAL A 982 -4.54 0.66 -8.03
N GLY A 983 -4.85 1.01 -6.77
CA GLY A 983 -5.83 2.05 -6.44
C GLY A 983 -5.59 3.43 -7.08
N LEU A 984 -4.33 3.89 -7.19
CA LEU A 984 -4.02 5.18 -7.82
C LEU A 984 -4.11 5.14 -9.36
N ALA A 985 -3.94 3.97 -9.97
CA ALA A 985 -4.08 3.78 -11.41
C ALA A 985 -5.57 3.78 -11.86
N PHE A 986 -6.48 3.42 -10.95
CA PHE A 986 -7.93 3.34 -11.18
C PHE A 986 -8.72 4.30 -10.26
N PRO A 987 -8.49 5.63 -10.36
CA PRO A 987 -9.07 6.60 -9.42
C PRO A 987 -10.58 6.81 -9.59
N CYS A 988 -11.16 6.46 -10.75
CA CYS A 988 -12.58 6.62 -11.05
C CYS A 988 -13.45 5.44 -10.58
N GLN A 989 -12.88 4.24 -10.48
CA GLN A 989 -13.59 3.06 -9.98
C GLN A 989 -13.87 3.26 -8.49
N ARG A 990 -15.07 2.88 -8.04
CA ARG A 990 -15.48 3.02 -6.63
C ARG A 990 -15.10 1.75 -5.86
N PRO A 991 -14.20 1.81 -4.86
CA PRO A 991 -14.00 0.67 -3.97
C PRO A 991 -15.31 0.35 -3.23
N PHE A 992 -15.54 -0.93 -2.92
CA PHE A 992 -16.74 -1.31 -2.17
C PHE A 992 -16.72 -0.69 -0.76
N GLY A 993 -17.88 -0.26 -0.28
CA GLY A 993 -18.02 0.32 1.06
C GLY A 993 -18.10 -0.74 2.15
N HIS A 994 -17.86 -0.34 3.40
CA HIS A 994 -18.31 -1.11 4.55
C HIS A 994 -18.96 -0.19 5.57
N GLN A 995 -19.93 -0.70 6.32
CA GLN A 995 -20.67 0.06 7.32
C GLN A 995 -21.12 -0.86 8.45
N ASN A 996 -20.96 -0.42 9.70
CA ASN A 996 -21.41 -1.13 10.91
C ASN A 996 -20.95 -2.61 10.97
N GLY A 997 -19.76 -2.91 10.41
CA GLY A 997 -19.17 -4.25 10.40
C GLY A 997 -19.53 -5.13 9.18
N VAL A 998 -20.38 -4.67 8.26
CA VAL A 998 -20.76 -5.39 7.03
C VAL A 998 -20.23 -4.68 5.79
N THR A 999 -19.72 -5.43 4.81
CA THR A 999 -19.22 -4.87 3.54
C THR A 999 -20.29 -4.92 2.44
N GLU A 1000 -20.17 -4.06 1.44
CA GLU A 1000 -20.85 -4.26 0.17
C GLU A 1000 -20.25 -5.48 -0.55
N VAL A 1001 -21.05 -6.17 -1.37
CA VAL A 1001 -20.57 -7.28 -2.20
C VAL A 1001 -19.92 -6.71 -3.47
N PRO A 1002 -18.60 -6.88 -3.69
CA PRO A 1002 -17.96 -6.37 -4.90
C PRO A 1002 -18.39 -7.17 -6.13
N LYS A 1003 -18.56 -6.47 -7.25
CA LYS A 1003 -18.93 -7.07 -8.56
C LYS A 1003 -17.72 -7.33 -9.44
N TRP A 1004 -16.64 -6.60 -9.21
CA TRP A 1004 -15.42 -6.66 -9.99
C TRP A 1004 -14.21 -6.70 -9.06
N ARG A 1005 -13.13 -7.32 -9.51
CA ARG A 1005 -11.81 -7.19 -8.90
C ARG A 1005 -10.81 -6.73 -9.95
N ILE A 1006 -10.04 -5.69 -9.63
CA ILE A 1006 -8.92 -5.22 -10.44
C ILE A 1006 -7.64 -5.51 -9.66
N LEU A 1007 -6.73 -6.26 -10.26
CA LEU A 1007 -5.48 -6.72 -9.64
C LEU A 1007 -4.26 -6.35 -10.50
N PRO A 1008 -3.07 -6.22 -9.91
CA PRO A 1008 -1.85 -5.86 -10.64
C PRO A 1008 -1.38 -6.98 -11.56
N ASP A 1009 -0.26 -6.77 -12.25
CA ASP A 1009 0.41 -7.79 -13.06
C ASP A 1009 0.67 -9.06 -12.24
N ARG A 1010 0.92 -10.18 -12.92
CA ARG A 1010 1.04 -11.49 -12.28
C ARG A 1010 2.00 -11.52 -11.08
N PHE A 1011 3.21 -11.00 -11.24
CA PHE A 1011 4.19 -10.95 -10.15
C PHE A 1011 3.73 -10.02 -9.03
N GLY A 1012 3.17 -8.87 -9.39
CA GLY A 1012 2.49 -7.98 -8.47
C GLY A 1012 1.40 -8.69 -7.67
N ALA A 1013 0.56 -9.51 -8.29
CA ALA A 1013 -0.54 -10.18 -7.60
C ALA A 1013 -0.04 -11.32 -6.71
N GLU A 1014 0.91 -12.14 -7.17
CA GLU A 1014 1.49 -13.27 -6.42
C GLU A 1014 2.17 -12.79 -5.13
N ALA A 1015 3.01 -11.76 -5.21
CA ALA A 1015 3.74 -11.24 -4.06
C ALA A 1015 2.91 -10.34 -3.11
N ASN A 1016 1.82 -9.73 -3.59
CA ASN A 1016 1.08 -8.69 -2.85
C ASN A 1016 -0.36 -9.04 -2.48
N SER A 1017 -1.01 -10.02 -3.14
CA SER A 1017 -2.33 -10.52 -2.73
C SER A 1017 -2.35 -11.13 -1.31
N PRO A 1018 -1.29 -11.79 -0.80
CA PRO A 1018 -1.25 -12.30 0.57
C PRO A 1018 -1.45 -11.22 1.65
N VAL A 1019 -1.34 -9.93 1.31
CA VAL A 1019 -1.71 -8.84 2.22
C VAL A 1019 -3.18 -8.89 2.61
N MET A 1020 -4.04 -9.34 1.68
CA MET A 1020 -5.50 -9.29 1.78
C MET A 1020 -6.15 -10.66 2.06
N ASP A 1021 -5.36 -11.68 2.33
CA ASP A 1021 -5.81 -13.06 2.48
C ASP A 1021 -6.65 -13.31 3.75
N TYR A 1022 -7.12 -14.54 3.92
CA TYR A 1022 -7.88 -14.95 5.10
C TYR A 1022 -7.05 -14.84 6.39
N LEU A 1023 -5.77 -15.23 6.38
CA LEU A 1023 -4.90 -15.21 7.58
C LEU A 1023 -4.67 -13.78 8.07
N GLY A 1024 -4.45 -12.85 7.13
CA GLY A 1024 -4.34 -11.42 7.37
C GLY A 1024 -5.65 -10.73 7.72
N GLY A 1025 -6.81 -11.37 7.54
CA GLY A 1025 -8.12 -10.77 7.76
C GLY A 1025 -8.50 -9.73 6.72
N GLY A 1026 -8.07 -9.88 5.47
CA GLY A 1026 -8.36 -8.95 4.39
C GLY A 1026 -9.59 -9.33 3.55
N PRO A 1027 -9.96 -8.51 2.56
CA PRO A 1027 -11.19 -8.74 1.80
C PRO A 1027 -11.19 -10.02 0.94
N LEU A 1028 -10.02 -10.60 0.61
CA LEU A 1028 -9.98 -11.85 -0.15
C LEU A 1028 -10.54 -13.02 0.64
N GLY A 1029 -10.38 -13.05 1.97
CA GLY A 1029 -10.96 -14.11 2.80
C GLY A 1029 -12.49 -14.06 2.87
N ILE A 1030 -13.11 -12.93 2.52
CA ILE A 1030 -14.56 -12.76 2.36
C ILE A 1030 -14.98 -13.20 0.95
N THR A 1031 -14.32 -12.65 -0.08
CA THR A 1031 -14.71 -12.91 -1.47
C THR A 1031 -14.49 -14.36 -1.88
N GLU A 1032 -13.46 -15.03 -1.35
CA GLU A 1032 -13.18 -16.46 -1.57
C GLU A 1032 -14.36 -17.36 -1.15
N LEU A 1033 -15.16 -16.92 -0.17
CA LEU A 1033 -16.35 -17.63 0.29
C LEU A 1033 -17.62 -17.21 -0.44
N LEU A 1034 -17.82 -15.90 -0.65
CA LEU A 1034 -19.10 -15.37 -1.10
C LEU A 1034 -19.31 -15.45 -2.62
N VAL A 1035 -18.25 -15.24 -3.39
CA VAL A 1035 -18.31 -15.07 -4.84
C VAL A 1035 -17.36 -16.04 -5.56
N ARG A 1036 -17.73 -16.39 -6.79
CA ARG A 1036 -16.84 -17.04 -7.75
C ARG A 1036 -16.21 -15.97 -8.63
N ALA A 1037 -14.88 -15.93 -8.68
CA ALA A 1037 -14.13 -15.08 -9.59
C ALA A 1037 -14.08 -15.70 -10.99
N VAL A 1038 -14.37 -14.90 -12.02
CA VAL A 1038 -14.29 -15.27 -13.43
C VAL A 1038 -13.40 -14.25 -14.16
N PRO A 1039 -12.26 -14.67 -14.73
CA PRO A 1039 -11.35 -13.76 -15.43
C PRO A 1039 -11.98 -13.28 -16.73
N VAL A 1040 -11.83 -11.98 -17.00
CA VAL A 1040 -12.29 -11.33 -18.22
C VAL A 1040 -11.07 -10.94 -19.03
N PRO A 1041 -10.98 -11.30 -20.33
CA PRO A 1041 -9.82 -10.93 -21.15
C PRO A 1041 -9.67 -9.40 -21.24
N THR A 1042 -8.44 -8.93 -21.02
CA THR A 1042 -8.11 -7.52 -21.09
C THR A 1042 -6.79 -7.28 -21.80
N TYR A 1043 -6.66 -6.10 -22.42
CA TYR A 1043 -5.52 -5.73 -23.24
C TYR A 1043 -5.15 -4.28 -22.98
N LEU A 1044 -3.87 -3.98 -22.83
CA LEU A 1044 -3.40 -2.60 -22.73
C LEU A 1044 -3.32 -2.01 -24.14
N LYS A 1045 -4.06 -0.93 -24.37
CA LYS A 1045 -4.11 -0.24 -25.66
C LYS A 1045 -2.71 0.21 -26.09
N ASP A 1046 -2.36 -0.10 -27.33
CA ASP A 1046 -1.10 0.25 -28.01
C ASP A 1046 0.20 -0.35 -27.42
N ASP A 1047 0.17 -0.92 -26.20
CA ASP A 1047 1.23 -1.77 -25.65
C ASP A 1047 0.72 -3.19 -25.44
N TRP A 1048 0.47 -3.85 -26.57
CA TRP A 1048 -0.20 -5.15 -26.64
C TRP A 1048 0.57 -6.31 -26.03
N PHE A 1049 1.84 -6.13 -25.64
CA PHE A 1049 2.67 -7.21 -25.09
C PHE A 1049 3.05 -6.97 -23.63
N ARG A 1050 2.42 -5.98 -22.97
CA ARG A 1050 2.57 -5.76 -21.54
C ARG A 1050 1.50 -6.50 -20.75
N ASP A 1051 1.90 -7.06 -19.61
CA ASP A 1051 0.98 -7.42 -18.54
C ASP A 1051 0.73 -6.15 -17.70
N TRP A 1052 -0.48 -5.62 -17.78
CA TRP A 1052 -0.89 -4.46 -16.97
C TRP A 1052 -1.49 -4.89 -15.62
N GLY A 1053 -1.87 -6.16 -15.51
CA GLY A 1053 -2.78 -6.70 -14.51
C GLY A 1053 -3.98 -7.41 -15.13
N ALA A 1054 -4.98 -7.65 -14.30
CA ALA A 1054 -6.16 -8.42 -14.69
C ALA A 1054 -7.47 -7.86 -14.12
N LEU A 1055 -8.56 -8.21 -14.79
CA LEU A 1055 -9.93 -7.91 -14.40
C LEU A 1055 -10.68 -9.21 -14.17
N GLN A 1056 -11.33 -9.32 -13.01
CA GLN A 1056 -12.19 -10.45 -12.68
C GLN A 1056 -13.61 -9.97 -12.44
N LYS A 1057 -14.59 -10.68 -12.99
CA LYS A 1057 -16.00 -10.54 -12.63
C LYS A 1057 -16.30 -11.44 -11.44
N LEU A 1058 -16.92 -10.88 -10.42
CA LEU A 1058 -17.25 -11.58 -9.18
C LEU A 1058 -18.75 -11.92 -9.19
N THR A 1059 -19.07 -13.21 -9.29
CA THR A 1059 -20.47 -13.69 -9.33
C THR A 1059 -20.82 -14.43 -8.04
N PRO A 1060 -21.83 -14.01 -7.25
CA PRO A 1060 -22.25 -14.71 -6.04
C PRO A 1060 -22.64 -16.16 -6.30
N TRP A 1061 -22.34 -17.05 -5.35
CA TRP A 1061 -22.76 -18.46 -5.42
C TRP A 1061 -24.28 -18.64 -5.32
N TYR A 1062 -24.97 -17.73 -4.60
CA TYR A 1062 -26.42 -17.66 -4.48
C TYR A 1062 -26.93 -16.36 -5.13
N PRO A 1063 -27.21 -16.33 -6.45
CA PRO A 1063 -27.59 -15.10 -7.16
C PRO A 1063 -28.92 -14.48 -6.68
N ASN A 1064 -29.76 -15.28 -6.04
CA ASN A 1064 -31.07 -14.84 -5.52
C ASN A 1064 -30.98 -14.25 -4.10
N ALA A 1065 -29.80 -14.29 -3.48
CA ALA A 1065 -29.58 -13.67 -2.18
C ALA A 1065 -29.69 -12.14 -2.30
N GLN A 1066 -30.21 -11.51 -1.25
CA GLN A 1066 -30.34 -10.06 -1.15
C GLN A 1066 -29.45 -9.53 -0.03
N PRO A 1067 -28.97 -8.28 -0.09
CA PRO A 1067 -28.29 -7.66 1.05
C PRO A 1067 -29.15 -7.73 2.30
N ALA A 1068 -28.58 -8.16 3.42
CA ALA A 1068 -29.32 -8.32 4.67
C ALA A 1068 -29.75 -6.97 5.24
N ARG A 1069 -30.98 -6.91 5.78
CA ARG A 1069 -31.40 -5.79 6.64
C ARG A 1069 -30.80 -5.96 8.03
N LEU A 1070 -29.97 -5.01 8.47
CA LEU A 1070 -29.41 -4.99 9.81
C LEU A 1070 -30.34 -4.26 10.78
N ASP A 1071 -30.52 -4.81 11.96
CA ASP A 1071 -31.21 -4.13 13.05
C ASP A 1071 -30.19 -3.30 13.83
N LEU A 1072 -30.26 -1.98 13.65
CA LEU A 1072 -29.32 -1.03 14.24
C LEU A 1072 -29.84 -0.50 15.57
N GLY A 1073 -28.92 -0.28 16.51
CA GLY A 1073 -29.17 0.35 17.79
C GLY A 1073 -28.00 1.23 18.22
N THR A 1074 -28.12 1.87 19.36
CA THR A 1074 -27.06 2.71 19.94
C THR A 1074 -26.82 2.35 21.39
N ALA A 1075 -25.56 2.21 21.79
CA ALA A 1075 -25.16 1.96 23.16
C ALA A 1075 -24.01 2.89 23.57
N THR A 1076 -24.14 3.56 24.73
CA THR A 1076 -23.01 4.31 25.30
C THR A 1076 -22.06 3.33 25.99
N ARG A 1077 -20.78 3.35 25.59
CA ARG A 1077 -19.74 2.47 26.14
C ARG A 1077 -18.66 3.31 26.85
N SER A 1078 -18.10 2.77 27.92
CA SER A 1078 -16.94 3.35 28.61
C SER A 1078 -15.69 3.26 27.73
N GLY A 1079 -14.73 4.17 27.90
CA GLY A 1079 -13.43 4.11 27.20
C GLY A 1079 -12.59 2.88 27.51
N LEU A 1080 -12.95 2.14 28.57
CA LEU A 1080 -12.30 0.90 29.01
C LEU A 1080 -13.04 -0.39 28.59
N TRP A 1081 -14.24 -0.28 28.01
CA TRP A 1081 -15.07 -1.43 27.68
C TRP A 1081 -14.53 -2.22 26.48
N SER A 1082 -14.77 -3.54 26.50
CA SER A 1082 -14.50 -4.46 25.38
C SER A 1082 -15.62 -5.51 25.31
N PRO A 1083 -16.14 -5.86 24.12
CA PRO A 1083 -17.14 -6.92 23.96
C PRO A 1083 -16.55 -8.33 24.08
N GLY A 1084 -15.23 -8.49 23.91
CA GLY A 1084 -14.54 -9.78 23.91
C GLY A 1084 -13.30 -9.77 23.00
N PRO A 1085 -12.56 -10.88 22.93
CA PRO A 1085 -11.38 -11.00 22.08
C PRO A 1085 -11.75 -10.96 20.59
N LEU A 1086 -10.83 -10.40 19.78
CA LEU A 1086 -10.86 -10.56 18.33
C LEU A 1086 -10.29 -11.94 17.98
N ARG A 1087 -10.91 -12.63 17.01
CA ARG A 1087 -10.47 -13.96 16.59
C ARG A 1087 -9.26 -13.84 15.66
N LEU A 1088 -8.15 -14.48 16.01
CA LEU A 1088 -7.01 -14.70 15.10
C LEU A 1088 -7.33 -15.85 14.13
N SER A 1089 -6.98 -15.69 12.85
CA SER A 1089 -7.47 -16.59 11.80
C SER A 1089 -6.73 -17.90 11.64
#